data_AF-A0A9N8HQS5-F1
#
_entry.id   AF-A0A9N8HQS5-F1
#
_cell.length_a   1.000
_cell.length_b   1.000
_cell.length_c   1.000
_cell.angle_alpha   90.00
_cell.angle_beta   90.00
_cell.angle_gamma   90.00
#
_symmetry.space_group_name_H-M   'P 1'
#
loop_
_entity.id
_entity.type
_entity.pdbx_description
1 polymer ?
#
loop_
_entity_poly.entity_id
_entity_poly.type
_entity_poly.pdbx_seq_one_letter_code
_entity_poly.pdbx_strand_id
1 'polypeptide(L)'
;MGKQRRKKRQSNNNNNKKKNDQNKSSPNKSNNEPSSTLLQRIRHSDPRTRHAALAAVANTMLDPSSNTRLPKSVTSPLLQAIRERVLDSDLDVCQVAAGCLANCVQIVAASSDDNTTTSQNQAATPTLTAGWTLVLMGRLKQCHDHVVVATTTTPPAKNNNNNNNNQQKKVQKQWLALAVQCWKTLCVLTETNPEAVGRLTSQLDATPRREFHQVLLEWMQHCCGQSTTSDDTAQYYEQIMTLSARTLHSAWDDNADLLLPWKEECPDAFRHALELLTKIVTVSPAAAASTGFVVPVVAQLHCAGAILAARPLMTTQQAVQVTQETVLPHLLHNSTFSWDTAQSILQAYQQAHQAWEQEQADDALERDVIRKVEDRKEPARLIARRQKEKKKADKAMEEESEDKKDEDKKEDANKDSTMEEGKEEEEKAQQQTMETREALEEARDAWNQFLLPLQLSLELVANLTGRNSLEEDDDNDNDMMEEEDWGPDQEAKWMQQEQQRQMQTSLPNNKDEDALQKILLESALPKQLVQLFRQVYHQQQTQGSTTFPETSKEDLEDLQSKTMACLGNCWDNIPAWSVELTWPELQQAATTATGAGKAGLVSAMVIALKTYPSLRKQWQPEHVTFWLNELAKNDEDAAVRRDIISMLGILCSQEPHPAEVNQKICSTLLGALTKDTTSVMIPCEVLSVLMDMYGNDEDDGCCHVSVFESLQVLGHFQRNIPVLKSKLKQLEKNNVGDLDRADLELWKETVLNASRFIQYKKGQL
;
A
#
# COMPACT_ATOMS: atom_id res chain seq x y z
N MET A 1 -4.70 -25.23 -60.06
CA MET A 1 -4.69 -24.08 -61.01
C MET A 1 -5.99 -23.30 -60.87
N GLY A 2 -5.93 -22.12 -60.26
CA GLY A 2 -7.09 -21.23 -60.09
C GLY A 2 -6.62 -19.84 -59.69
N LYS A 3 -6.32 -18.99 -60.68
CA LYS A 3 -5.90 -17.60 -60.49
C LYS A 3 -7.14 -16.74 -60.22
N GLN A 4 -7.34 -16.28 -58.97
CA GLN A 4 -8.31 -15.23 -58.66
C GLN A 4 -7.63 -13.85 -58.63
N ARG A 5 -8.13 -12.97 -59.50
CA ARG A 5 -7.73 -11.57 -59.70
C ARG A 5 -8.13 -10.71 -58.49
N ARG A 6 -7.17 -10.03 -57.85
CA ARG A 6 -7.41 -8.92 -56.91
C ARG A 6 -7.73 -7.63 -57.68
N LYS A 7 -8.91 -7.04 -57.44
CA LYS A 7 -9.30 -5.70 -57.93
C LYS A 7 -8.76 -4.62 -56.98
N LYS A 8 -7.93 -3.73 -57.52
CA LYS A 8 -7.39 -2.52 -56.87
C LYS A 8 -8.46 -1.41 -56.94
N ARG A 9 -8.98 -0.95 -55.79
CA ARG A 9 -9.87 0.21 -55.71
C ARG A 9 -9.03 1.49 -55.73
N GLN A 10 -9.19 2.30 -56.77
CA GLN A 10 -8.67 3.66 -56.86
C GLN A 10 -9.53 4.60 -56.01
N SER A 11 -8.90 5.30 -55.08
CA SER A 11 -9.47 6.43 -54.34
C SER A 11 -9.43 7.66 -55.24
N ASN A 12 -10.61 8.23 -55.53
CA ASN A 12 -10.78 9.36 -56.42
C ASN A 12 -10.75 10.65 -55.57
N ASN A 13 -9.64 11.38 -55.68
CA ASN A 13 -9.36 12.61 -54.96
C ASN A 13 -9.98 13.78 -55.73
N ASN A 14 -11.12 14.31 -55.28
CA ASN A 14 -11.80 15.42 -55.94
C ASN A 14 -11.62 16.71 -55.12
N ASN A 15 -10.62 17.48 -55.52
CA ASN A 15 -10.44 18.89 -55.15
C ASN A 15 -11.60 19.71 -55.72
N ASN A 16 -12.34 20.43 -54.87
CA ASN A 16 -13.12 21.57 -55.34
C ASN A 16 -13.02 22.78 -54.41
N LYS A 17 -12.83 23.92 -55.07
CA LYS A 17 -12.32 25.19 -54.57
C LYS A 17 -13.47 26.21 -54.54
N LYS A 18 -13.66 26.84 -53.36
CA LYS A 18 -14.21 28.19 -53.06
C LYS A 18 -15.50 28.70 -53.74
N LYS A 19 -16.45 29.13 -52.88
CA LYS A 19 -17.13 30.46 -52.84
C LYS A 19 -17.95 30.48 -51.54
N ASN A 20 -17.56 31.20 -50.48
CA ASN A 20 -17.82 32.62 -50.19
C ASN A 20 -19.30 33.01 -50.38
N ASP A 21 -20.09 33.01 -49.29
CA ASP A 21 -21.06 34.06 -48.99
C ASP A 21 -21.56 34.02 -47.52
N GLN A 22 -21.27 35.14 -46.84
CA GLN A 22 -22.01 35.91 -45.86
C GLN A 22 -23.00 35.26 -44.85
N ASN A 23 -22.72 35.59 -43.58
CA ASN A 23 -23.65 36.03 -42.54
C ASN A 23 -24.88 35.17 -42.24
N LYS A 24 -24.70 34.25 -41.28
CA LYS A 24 -25.74 33.95 -40.29
C LYS A 24 -25.11 33.64 -38.94
N SER A 25 -25.36 34.53 -37.99
CA SER A 25 -25.08 34.40 -36.56
C SER A 25 -25.49 33.02 -36.04
N SER A 26 -24.49 32.18 -35.75
CA SER A 26 -24.68 30.93 -35.02
C SER A 26 -24.49 31.22 -33.52
N PRO A 27 -25.36 30.68 -32.64
CA PRO A 27 -25.23 30.87 -31.20
C PRO A 27 -23.97 30.15 -30.71
N ASN A 28 -23.29 30.73 -29.72
CA ASN A 28 -22.17 30.17 -28.98
C ASN A 28 -22.37 28.65 -28.74
N LYS A 29 -21.68 27.82 -29.52
CA LYS A 29 -21.52 26.40 -29.23
C LYS A 29 -20.39 26.31 -28.22
N SER A 30 -20.74 26.14 -26.95
CA SER A 30 -19.79 25.86 -25.88
C SER A 30 -19.00 24.58 -26.23
N ASN A 31 -17.69 24.72 -26.40
CA ASN A 31 -16.76 23.62 -26.74
C ASN A 31 -16.49 22.66 -25.55
N ASN A 32 -17.40 22.54 -24.58
CA ASN A 32 -17.18 21.79 -23.33
C ASN A 32 -18.10 20.57 -23.14
N GLU A 33 -18.75 20.03 -24.17
CA GLU A 33 -19.52 18.76 -24.05
C GLU A 33 -18.89 17.51 -24.73
N PRO A 34 -17.58 17.20 -24.62
CA PRO A 34 -17.10 15.87 -24.98
C PRO A 34 -17.69 14.77 -24.07
N SER A 35 -18.11 15.11 -22.84
CA SER A 35 -18.72 14.18 -21.90
C SER A 35 -20.09 13.65 -22.37
N SER A 36 -20.89 14.45 -23.08
CA SER A 36 -22.25 14.04 -23.48
C SER A 36 -22.24 12.92 -24.53
N THR A 37 -21.29 12.94 -25.47
CA THR A 37 -21.18 11.90 -26.51
C THR A 37 -20.69 10.57 -25.92
N LEU A 38 -19.72 10.61 -25.00
CA LEU A 38 -19.24 9.39 -24.32
C LEU A 38 -20.35 8.76 -23.48
N LEU A 39 -21.08 9.58 -22.69
CA LEU A 39 -22.23 9.13 -21.90
C LEU A 39 -23.31 8.47 -22.77
N GLN A 40 -23.62 9.06 -23.93
CA GLN A 40 -24.57 8.48 -24.89
C GLN A 40 -24.09 7.13 -25.43
N ARG A 41 -22.78 6.95 -25.66
CA ARG A 41 -22.22 5.67 -26.12
C ARG A 41 -22.25 4.59 -25.04
N ILE A 42 -21.97 4.94 -23.79
CA ILE A 42 -22.08 4.00 -22.65
C ILE A 42 -23.54 3.58 -22.43
N ARG A 43 -24.50 4.48 -22.63
CA ARG A 43 -25.94 4.20 -22.53
C ARG A 43 -26.59 3.75 -23.83
N HIS A 44 -25.79 3.44 -24.85
CA HIS A 44 -26.30 3.04 -26.17
C HIS A 44 -27.06 1.70 -26.09
N SER A 45 -28.06 1.48 -26.94
CA SER A 45 -28.88 0.25 -26.92
C SER A 45 -28.13 -1.00 -27.40
N ASP A 46 -27.16 -0.85 -28.32
CA ASP A 46 -26.30 -1.94 -28.80
C ASP A 46 -25.14 -2.24 -27.81
N PRO A 47 -25.02 -3.48 -27.29
CA PRO A 47 -23.99 -3.87 -26.32
C PRO A 47 -22.57 -3.72 -26.86
N ARG A 48 -22.34 -3.88 -28.18
CA ARG A 48 -20.99 -3.73 -28.75
C ARG A 48 -20.50 -2.29 -28.65
N THR A 49 -21.39 -1.34 -28.92
CA THR A 49 -21.11 0.09 -28.76
C THR A 49 -20.83 0.44 -27.29
N ARG A 50 -21.58 -0.14 -26.35
CA ARG A 50 -21.35 0.05 -24.90
C ARG A 50 -20.00 -0.52 -24.47
N HIS A 51 -19.72 -1.77 -24.81
CA HIS A 51 -18.45 -2.45 -24.51
C HIS A 51 -17.26 -1.66 -25.04
N ALA A 52 -17.29 -1.25 -26.31
CA ALA A 52 -16.21 -0.46 -26.91
C ALA A 52 -16.00 0.90 -26.22
N ALA A 53 -17.09 1.55 -25.80
CA ALA A 53 -17.00 2.82 -25.06
C ALA A 53 -16.40 2.61 -23.66
N LEU A 54 -16.84 1.59 -22.93
CA LEU A 54 -16.30 1.26 -21.60
C LEU A 54 -14.83 0.84 -21.67
N ALA A 55 -14.45 0.01 -22.64
CA ALA A 55 -13.07 -0.41 -22.83
C ALA A 55 -12.16 0.79 -23.16
N ALA A 56 -12.65 1.75 -23.96
CA ALA A 56 -11.93 2.99 -24.20
C ALA A 56 -11.76 3.81 -22.91
N VAL A 57 -12.78 3.89 -22.05
CA VAL A 57 -12.68 4.58 -20.76
C VAL A 57 -11.67 3.90 -19.83
N ALA A 58 -11.74 2.57 -19.69
CA ALA A 58 -10.82 1.78 -18.87
C ALA A 58 -9.35 2.02 -19.26
N ASN A 59 -9.05 2.00 -20.57
CA ASN A 59 -7.68 2.09 -21.08
C ASN A 59 -7.15 3.52 -21.29
N THR A 60 -7.95 4.57 -21.02
CA THR A 60 -7.51 5.96 -21.25
C THR A 60 -7.76 6.88 -20.07
N MET A 61 -8.96 6.83 -19.48
CA MET A 61 -9.37 7.73 -18.41
C MET A 61 -9.21 7.11 -17.03
N LEU A 62 -9.26 5.78 -16.95
CA LEU A 62 -9.22 5.00 -15.72
C LEU A 62 -8.15 3.93 -15.80
N ASP A 63 -7.02 4.22 -16.44
CA ASP A 63 -5.87 3.31 -16.45
C ASP A 63 -4.99 3.64 -15.24
N PRO A 64 -4.84 2.72 -14.26
CA PRO A 64 -4.04 2.94 -13.06
C PRO A 64 -2.56 3.15 -13.35
N SER A 65 -2.06 2.63 -14.48
CA SER A 65 -0.64 2.74 -14.84
C SER A 65 -0.26 4.12 -15.37
N SER A 66 -1.21 4.85 -15.95
CA SER A 66 -0.99 6.18 -16.54
C SER A 66 -1.47 7.34 -15.67
N ASN A 67 -2.32 7.09 -14.67
CA ASN A 67 -2.92 8.14 -13.85
C ASN A 67 -2.74 7.85 -12.36
N THR A 68 -1.96 8.68 -11.68
CA THR A 68 -1.85 8.68 -10.20
C THR A 68 -2.98 9.46 -9.53
N ARG A 69 -3.77 10.24 -10.29
CA ARG A 69 -4.90 11.02 -9.79
C ARG A 69 -6.06 10.92 -10.76
N LEU A 70 -7.29 10.96 -10.22
CA LEU A 70 -8.49 10.85 -11.04
C LEU A 70 -8.57 12.04 -12.02
N PRO A 71 -8.64 11.80 -13.35
CA PRO A 71 -8.71 12.89 -14.31
C PRO A 71 -9.97 13.74 -14.09
N LYS A 72 -9.85 15.07 -14.22
CA LYS A 72 -10.99 16.01 -14.11
C LYS A 72 -12.14 15.70 -15.08
N SER A 73 -11.87 14.93 -16.13
CA SER A 73 -12.86 14.43 -17.09
C SER A 73 -13.75 13.30 -16.54
N VAL A 74 -13.35 12.63 -15.45
CA VAL A 74 -14.16 11.62 -14.77
C VAL A 74 -15.17 12.34 -13.89
N THR A 75 -16.40 12.46 -14.40
CA THR A 75 -17.49 13.16 -13.72
C THR A 75 -18.41 12.18 -13.00
N SER A 76 -19.13 12.63 -11.95
CA SER A 76 -20.13 11.80 -11.25
C SER A 76 -21.18 11.17 -12.21
N PRO A 77 -21.74 11.89 -13.21
CA PRO A 77 -22.62 11.28 -14.21
C PRO A 77 -21.97 10.15 -15.03
N LEU A 78 -20.68 10.23 -15.31
CA LEU A 78 -19.94 9.17 -16.02
C LEU A 78 -19.83 7.93 -15.15
N LEU A 79 -19.41 8.08 -13.90
CA LEU A 79 -19.31 6.96 -12.95
C LEU A 79 -20.66 6.31 -12.69
N GLN A 80 -21.72 7.12 -12.56
CA GLN A 80 -23.09 6.61 -12.43
C GLN A 80 -23.53 5.82 -13.67
N ALA A 81 -23.20 6.29 -14.88
CA ALA A 81 -23.49 5.56 -16.11
C ALA A 81 -22.71 4.24 -16.20
N ILE A 82 -21.45 4.20 -15.76
CA ILE A 82 -20.64 2.96 -15.68
C ILE A 82 -21.26 1.99 -14.66
N ARG A 83 -21.60 2.47 -13.46
CA ARG A 83 -22.28 1.68 -12.41
C ARG A 83 -23.57 1.04 -12.90
N GLU A 84 -24.40 1.77 -13.64
CA GLU A 84 -25.62 1.24 -14.25
C GLU A 84 -25.36 0.05 -15.21
N ARG A 85 -24.16 -0.02 -15.82
CA ARG A 85 -23.78 -1.11 -16.74
C ARG A 85 -23.27 -2.36 -16.02
N VAL A 86 -22.95 -2.31 -14.73
CA VAL A 86 -22.65 -3.53 -13.94
C VAL A 86 -23.86 -4.48 -13.91
N LEU A 87 -25.07 -3.93 -14.01
CA LEU A 87 -26.34 -4.66 -14.05
C LEU A 87 -26.86 -4.92 -15.47
N ASP A 88 -26.02 -4.77 -16.51
CA ASP A 88 -26.41 -5.05 -17.89
C ASP A 88 -26.72 -6.56 -18.09
N SER A 89 -27.47 -6.87 -19.15
CA SER A 89 -27.76 -8.25 -19.52
C SER A 89 -26.60 -8.94 -20.24
N ASP A 90 -25.72 -8.14 -20.85
CA ASP A 90 -24.53 -8.62 -21.58
C ASP A 90 -23.32 -8.74 -20.63
N LEU A 91 -22.80 -9.96 -20.47
CA LEU A 91 -21.73 -10.25 -19.51
C LEU A 91 -20.42 -9.53 -19.83
N ASP A 92 -20.08 -9.38 -21.11
CA ASP A 92 -18.85 -8.71 -21.51
C ASP A 92 -18.94 -7.22 -21.18
N VAL A 93 -20.11 -6.59 -21.41
CA VAL A 93 -20.38 -5.21 -20.98
C VAL A 93 -20.27 -5.07 -19.46
N CYS A 94 -20.87 -5.99 -18.68
CA CYS A 94 -20.79 -5.96 -17.22
C CYS A 94 -19.36 -6.07 -16.71
N GLN A 95 -18.56 -6.97 -17.30
CA GLN A 95 -17.19 -7.23 -16.87
C GLN A 95 -16.33 -5.98 -17.06
N VAL A 96 -16.42 -5.32 -18.23
CA VAL A 96 -15.67 -4.08 -18.48
C VAL A 96 -16.17 -2.93 -17.61
N ALA A 97 -17.49 -2.85 -17.36
CA ALA A 97 -18.05 -1.84 -16.45
C ALA A 97 -17.52 -2.01 -15.02
N ALA A 98 -17.52 -3.24 -14.49
CA ALA A 98 -16.96 -3.54 -13.17
C ALA A 98 -15.46 -3.23 -13.12
N GLY A 99 -14.69 -3.60 -14.16
CA GLY A 99 -13.28 -3.25 -14.26
C GLY A 99 -13.01 -1.73 -14.27
N CYS A 100 -13.85 -0.95 -14.96
CA CYS A 100 -13.77 0.52 -14.90
C CYS A 100 -13.95 1.03 -13.47
N LEU A 101 -14.92 0.48 -12.71
CA LEU A 101 -15.12 0.89 -11.32
C LEU A 101 -13.94 0.47 -10.44
N ALA A 102 -13.41 -0.76 -10.60
CA ALA A 102 -12.23 -1.21 -9.87
C ALA A 102 -11.05 -0.25 -10.05
N ASN A 103 -10.73 0.10 -11.31
CA ASN A 103 -9.65 1.04 -11.60
C ASN A 103 -9.93 2.43 -11.02
N CYS A 104 -11.18 2.90 -11.08
CA CYS A 104 -11.55 4.20 -10.50
C CYS A 104 -11.30 4.23 -8.99
N VAL A 105 -11.71 3.19 -8.26
CA VAL A 105 -11.51 3.13 -6.81
C VAL A 105 -10.02 3.01 -6.48
N GLN A 106 -9.25 2.22 -7.24
CA GLN A 106 -7.79 2.12 -7.06
C GLN A 106 -7.07 3.45 -7.26
N ILE A 107 -7.43 4.23 -8.29
CA ILE A 107 -6.85 5.56 -8.52
C ILE A 107 -7.20 6.52 -7.37
N VAL A 108 -8.42 6.43 -6.83
CA VAL A 108 -8.83 7.25 -5.68
C VAL A 108 -8.03 6.86 -4.43
N ALA A 109 -7.88 5.57 -4.17
CA ALA A 109 -7.08 5.04 -3.06
C ALA A 109 -5.60 5.43 -3.13
N ALA A 110 -4.97 5.29 -4.30
CA ALA A 110 -3.58 5.70 -4.49
C ALA A 110 -3.37 7.21 -4.31
N SER A 111 -4.44 8.01 -4.47
CA SER A 111 -4.36 9.46 -4.29
C SER A 111 -4.56 9.94 -2.85
N SER A 112 -5.09 9.09 -1.96
CA SER A 112 -5.20 9.41 -0.52
C SER A 112 -3.88 9.25 0.23
N ASP A 113 -2.97 8.41 -0.25
CA ASP A 113 -1.68 8.15 0.42
C ASP A 113 -0.67 9.30 0.23
N ASP A 114 -0.93 10.20 -0.72
CA ASP A 114 -0.09 11.31 -1.16
C ASP A 114 -0.22 12.53 -0.20
N ASN A 115 -0.10 12.28 1.11
CA ASN A 115 -0.40 13.18 2.24
C ASN A 115 0.47 14.44 2.37
N THR A 116 1.30 14.78 1.38
CA THR A 116 2.31 15.84 1.49
C THR A 116 1.92 17.20 0.88
N THR A 117 0.71 17.35 0.31
CA THR A 117 0.33 18.61 -0.38
C THR A 117 -0.95 19.28 0.14
N THR A 118 -0.74 20.28 1.00
CA THR A 118 -1.57 21.44 1.36
C THR A 118 -3.06 21.40 0.98
N SER A 119 -3.91 21.18 1.99
CA SER A 119 -5.35 20.90 2.03
C SER A 119 -6.33 21.93 1.42
N GLN A 120 -5.90 22.87 0.56
CA GLN A 120 -6.76 23.99 0.14
C GLN A 120 -7.58 23.78 -1.14
N ASN A 121 -7.52 22.62 -1.81
CA ASN A 121 -8.29 22.36 -3.04
C ASN A 121 -8.77 20.91 -3.17
N GLN A 122 -9.40 20.34 -2.12
CA GLN A 122 -10.21 19.13 -2.28
C GLN A 122 -11.47 19.46 -3.10
N ALA A 123 -11.32 19.51 -4.42
CA ALA A 123 -12.46 19.48 -5.32
C ALA A 123 -13.25 18.21 -5.04
N ALA A 124 -14.56 18.33 -4.79
CA ALA A 124 -15.48 17.25 -4.42
C ALA A 124 -15.12 15.93 -5.12
N THR A 125 -14.41 15.06 -4.41
CA THR A 125 -14.14 13.70 -4.83
C THR A 125 -15.49 13.05 -5.14
N PRO A 126 -15.66 12.39 -6.29
CA PRO A 126 -16.95 11.79 -6.62
C PRO A 126 -17.34 10.85 -5.49
N THR A 127 -18.46 11.13 -4.83
CA THR A 127 -18.92 10.39 -3.65
C THR A 127 -19.16 8.94 -4.06
N LEU A 128 -18.21 8.07 -3.71
CA LEU A 128 -18.30 6.63 -3.85
C LEU A 128 -19.29 6.13 -2.79
N THR A 129 -20.59 6.25 -3.08
CA THR A 129 -21.65 6.00 -2.09
C THR A 129 -21.84 4.50 -1.81
N ALA A 130 -22.45 4.16 -0.67
CA ALA A 130 -22.92 2.80 -0.36
C ALA A 130 -23.85 2.17 -1.41
N GLY A 131 -24.46 2.98 -2.29
CA GLY A 131 -25.20 2.46 -3.43
C GLY A 131 -24.32 1.62 -4.38
N TRP A 132 -23.01 1.85 -4.43
CA TRP A 132 -22.07 1.06 -5.21
C TRP A 132 -21.92 -0.33 -4.60
N THR A 133 -21.68 -0.39 -3.29
CA THR A 133 -21.63 -1.61 -2.50
C THR A 133 -22.87 -2.47 -2.74
N LEU A 134 -24.07 -1.90 -2.63
CA LEU A 134 -25.33 -2.63 -2.86
C LEU A 134 -25.47 -3.18 -4.29
N VAL A 135 -25.06 -2.41 -5.30
CA VAL A 135 -25.09 -2.86 -6.70
C VAL A 135 -24.11 -4.00 -6.95
N LEU A 136 -22.89 -3.90 -6.40
CA LEU A 136 -21.87 -4.94 -6.50
C LEU A 136 -22.34 -6.22 -5.79
N MET A 137 -22.90 -6.10 -4.57
CA MET A 137 -23.43 -7.26 -3.83
C MET A 137 -24.58 -7.95 -4.55
N GLY A 138 -25.55 -7.18 -5.05
CA GLY A 138 -26.65 -7.73 -5.84
C GLY A 138 -26.15 -8.47 -7.09
N ARG A 139 -25.11 -7.96 -7.75
CA ARG A 139 -24.51 -8.61 -8.91
C ARG A 139 -23.69 -9.85 -8.53
N LEU A 140 -22.94 -9.80 -7.43
CA LEU A 140 -22.18 -10.94 -6.90
C LEU A 140 -23.10 -12.11 -6.53
N LYS A 141 -24.27 -11.82 -5.94
CA LYS A 141 -25.30 -12.83 -5.68
C LYS A 141 -25.79 -13.49 -6.97
N GLN A 142 -26.11 -12.70 -8.00
CA GLN A 142 -26.50 -13.25 -9.31
C GLN A 142 -25.40 -14.12 -9.92
N CYS A 143 -24.13 -13.69 -9.84
CA CYS A 143 -23.00 -14.47 -10.32
C CYS A 143 -22.91 -15.82 -9.58
N HIS A 144 -23.09 -15.81 -8.25
CA HIS A 144 -23.06 -17.02 -7.42
C HIS A 144 -24.16 -17.99 -7.85
N ASP A 145 -25.41 -17.52 -7.90
CA ASP A 145 -26.57 -18.34 -8.27
C ASP A 145 -26.35 -19.02 -9.63
N HIS A 146 -25.83 -18.29 -10.62
CA HIS A 146 -25.55 -18.84 -11.95
C HIS A 146 -24.41 -19.87 -11.95
N VAL A 147 -23.34 -19.65 -11.19
CA VAL A 147 -22.21 -20.59 -11.09
C VAL A 147 -22.62 -21.85 -10.32
N VAL A 148 -23.36 -21.72 -9.22
CA VAL A 148 -23.85 -22.86 -8.42
C VAL A 148 -24.86 -23.71 -9.21
N VAL A 149 -25.81 -23.08 -9.90
CA VAL A 149 -26.77 -23.82 -10.74
C VAL A 149 -26.04 -24.56 -11.87
N ALA A 150 -25.03 -23.94 -12.48
CA ALA A 150 -24.24 -24.57 -13.54
C ALA A 150 -23.46 -25.80 -13.04
N THR A 151 -22.95 -25.77 -11.80
CA THR A 151 -22.19 -26.90 -11.21
C THR A 151 -23.07 -28.04 -10.71
N THR A 152 -24.27 -27.73 -10.21
CA THR A 152 -25.19 -28.74 -9.63
C THR A 152 -26.07 -29.45 -10.65
N THR A 153 -26.28 -28.86 -11.83
CA THR A 153 -27.11 -29.46 -12.87
C THR A 153 -26.37 -30.62 -13.53
N THR A 154 -26.64 -31.86 -13.08
CA THR A 154 -26.08 -33.08 -13.67
C THR A 154 -26.30 -33.07 -15.18
N PRO A 155 -25.24 -33.21 -16.01
CA PRO A 155 -25.40 -33.18 -17.46
C PRO A 155 -26.39 -34.28 -17.88
N PRO A 156 -27.40 -33.96 -18.72
CA PRO A 156 -28.40 -34.93 -19.14
C PRO A 156 -27.71 -36.15 -19.77
N ALA A 157 -28.11 -37.34 -19.33
CA ALA A 157 -27.42 -38.60 -19.64
C ALA A 157 -27.18 -38.79 -21.15
N LYS A 158 -25.88 -38.83 -21.54
CA LYS A 158 -25.31 -39.43 -22.76
C LYS A 158 -25.98 -39.11 -24.10
N ASN A 159 -26.65 -37.96 -24.26
CA ASN A 159 -26.93 -37.46 -25.60
C ASN A 159 -25.72 -36.66 -26.11
N ASN A 160 -25.28 -37.00 -27.32
CA ASN A 160 -23.92 -36.83 -27.88
C ASN A 160 -23.50 -35.37 -28.20
N ASN A 161 -23.90 -34.39 -27.37
CA ASN A 161 -23.87 -32.98 -27.73
C ASN A 161 -22.73 -32.21 -27.01
N ASN A 162 -21.48 -32.51 -27.38
CA ASN A 162 -20.27 -31.85 -26.84
C ASN A 162 -20.30 -30.31 -26.95
N ASN A 163 -21.04 -29.75 -27.91
CA ASN A 163 -21.16 -28.30 -28.11
C ASN A 163 -21.85 -27.59 -26.93
N ASN A 164 -22.85 -28.22 -26.31
CA ASN A 164 -23.59 -27.60 -25.19
C ASN A 164 -22.72 -27.48 -23.94
N ASN A 165 -21.88 -28.50 -23.67
CA ASN A 165 -20.97 -28.48 -22.52
C ASN A 165 -19.91 -27.37 -22.68
N ASN A 166 -19.34 -27.20 -23.88
CA ASN A 166 -18.37 -26.13 -24.13
C ASN A 166 -19.00 -24.74 -23.99
N GLN A 167 -20.25 -24.57 -24.43
CA GLN A 167 -20.97 -23.31 -24.25
C GLN A 167 -21.27 -23.02 -22.78
N GLN A 168 -21.71 -24.02 -22.01
CA GLN A 168 -21.92 -23.86 -20.56
C GLN A 168 -20.63 -23.50 -19.82
N LYS A 169 -19.52 -24.19 -20.11
CA LYS A 169 -18.20 -23.85 -19.56
C LYS A 169 -17.76 -22.43 -19.89
N LYS A 170 -17.98 -21.99 -21.13
CA LYS A 170 -17.67 -20.61 -21.55
C LYS A 170 -18.49 -19.58 -20.77
N VAL A 171 -19.80 -19.82 -20.62
CA VAL A 171 -20.68 -18.92 -19.85
C VAL A 171 -20.31 -18.91 -18.37
N GLN A 172 -20.00 -20.07 -17.79
CA GLN A 172 -19.49 -20.16 -16.41
C GLN A 172 -18.20 -19.33 -16.24
N LYS A 173 -17.25 -19.45 -17.16
CA LYS A 173 -16.00 -18.65 -17.16
C LYS A 173 -16.29 -17.15 -17.22
N GLN A 174 -17.28 -16.71 -18.01
CA GLN A 174 -17.70 -15.30 -18.06
C GLN A 174 -18.31 -14.82 -16.73
N TRP A 175 -19.15 -15.64 -16.09
CA TRP A 175 -19.71 -15.31 -14.77
C TRP A 175 -18.64 -15.23 -13.68
N LEU A 176 -17.68 -16.16 -13.69
CA LEU A 176 -16.53 -16.15 -12.78
C LEU A 176 -15.65 -14.92 -13.01
N ALA A 177 -15.36 -14.58 -14.27
CA ALA A 177 -14.60 -13.38 -14.61
C ALA A 177 -15.30 -12.09 -14.16
N LEU A 178 -16.62 -12.01 -14.31
CA LEU A 178 -17.40 -10.91 -13.79
C LEU A 178 -17.38 -10.85 -12.26
N ALA A 179 -17.53 -11.98 -11.58
CA ALA A 179 -17.45 -12.06 -10.12
C ALA A 179 -16.11 -11.54 -9.60
N VAL A 180 -14.98 -11.92 -10.24
CA VAL A 180 -13.65 -11.40 -9.89
C VAL A 180 -13.61 -9.87 -9.98
N GLN A 181 -14.12 -9.26 -11.05
CA GLN A 181 -14.10 -7.80 -11.21
C GLN A 181 -14.99 -7.09 -10.18
N CYS A 182 -16.17 -7.65 -9.88
CA CYS A 182 -17.04 -7.13 -8.83
C CYS A 182 -16.37 -7.22 -7.44
N TRP A 183 -15.73 -8.35 -7.13
CA TRP A 183 -14.99 -8.54 -5.88
C TRP A 183 -13.80 -7.61 -5.76
N LYS A 184 -13.00 -7.43 -6.82
CA LYS A 184 -11.90 -6.46 -6.83
C LYS A 184 -12.39 -5.05 -6.52
N THR A 185 -13.48 -4.62 -7.15
CA THR A 185 -14.08 -3.30 -6.89
C THR A 185 -14.55 -3.17 -5.45
N LEU A 186 -15.28 -4.18 -4.96
CA LEU A 186 -15.86 -4.16 -3.62
C LEU A 186 -14.78 -4.18 -2.54
N CYS A 187 -13.75 -5.01 -2.69
CA CYS A 187 -12.64 -5.13 -1.77
C CYS A 187 -11.95 -3.77 -1.54
N VAL A 188 -11.53 -3.12 -2.62
CA VAL A 188 -10.87 -1.79 -2.53
C VAL A 188 -11.84 -0.75 -1.96
N LEU A 189 -13.13 -0.82 -2.33
CA LEU A 189 -14.14 0.11 -1.82
C LEU A 189 -14.33 -0.03 -0.30
N THR A 190 -14.30 -1.26 0.23
CA THR A 190 -14.40 -1.53 1.66
C THR A 190 -13.18 -0.99 2.41
N GLU A 191 -11.98 -1.17 1.87
CA GLU A 191 -10.72 -0.78 2.52
C GLU A 191 -10.48 0.73 2.51
N THR A 192 -10.87 1.41 1.43
CA THR A 192 -10.44 2.79 1.17
C THR A 192 -11.54 3.80 1.39
N ASN A 193 -12.76 3.34 1.69
CA ASN A 193 -13.91 4.21 1.86
C ASN A 193 -14.87 3.67 2.94
N PRO A 194 -14.60 4.00 4.21
CA PRO A 194 -15.46 3.65 5.32
C PRO A 194 -16.92 4.10 5.12
N GLU A 195 -17.18 5.22 4.45
CA GLU A 195 -18.56 5.68 4.20
C GLU A 195 -19.34 4.76 3.24
N ALA A 196 -18.66 4.08 2.32
CA ALA A 196 -19.31 3.13 1.41
C ALA A 196 -19.87 1.91 2.16
N VAL A 197 -19.31 1.61 3.32
CA VAL A 197 -19.71 0.51 4.19
C VAL A 197 -20.58 1.01 5.35
N GLY A 198 -20.28 2.18 5.92
CA GLY A 198 -20.96 2.77 7.08
C GLY A 198 -22.45 3.04 6.88
N ARG A 199 -22.95 3.21 5.64
CA ARG A 199 -24.42 3.28 5.46
C ARG A 199 -25.12 1.92 5.63
N LEU A 200 -24.40 0.81 5.52
CA LEU A 200 -24.92 -0.51 5.89
C LEU A 200 -25.07 -0.65 7.41
N THR A 201 -24.37 0.15 8.22
CA THR A 201 -24.38 0.03 9.69
C THR A 201 -25.53 0.80 10.34
N SER A 202 -25.74 2.05 9.94
CA SER A 202 -26.58 3.02 10.67
C SER A 202 -27.86 3.48 9.98
N GLN A 203 -27.94 3.37 8.64
CA GLN A 203 -29.04 4.00 7.86
C GLN A 203 -29.99 3.00 7.18
N LEU A 204 -29.63 1.73 7.14
CA LEU A 204 -30.37 0.69 6.43
C LEU A 204 -30.93 -0.35 7.40
N ASP A 205 -32.06 -0.96 7.02
CA ASP A 205 -32.64 -2.10 7.72
C ASP A 205 -31.61 -3.25 7.85
N ALA A 206 -31.84 -4.19 8.78
CA ALA A 206 -31.02 -5.40 8.97
C ALA A 206 -30.78 -6.23 7.70
N THR A 207 -31.64 -6.09 6.68
CA THR A 207 -31.64 -6.95 5.48
C THR A 207 -30.39 -6.77 4.61
N PRO A 208 -30.04 -5.56 4.11
CA PRO A 208 -28.79 -5.35 3.38
C PRO A 208 -27.53 -5.82 4.10
N ARG A 209 -27.45 -5.63 5.43
CA ARG A 209 -26.31 -6.06 6.25
C ARG A 209 -26.19 -7.59 6.28
N ARG A 210 -27.33 -8.29 6.45
CA ARG A 210 -27.38 -9.75 6.42
C ARG A 210 -27.01 -10.28 5.03
N GLU A 211 -27.58 -9.70 3.97
CA GLU A 211 -27.27 -10.09 2.59
C GLU A 211 -25.80 -9.90 2.27
N PHE A 212 -25.18 -8.83 2.79
CA PHE A 212 -23.76 -8.57 2.62
C PHE A 212 -22.90 -9.73 3.15
N HIS A 213 -23.08 -10.07 4.43
CA HIS A 213 -22.35 -11.19 5.06
C HIS A 213 -22.68 -12.53 4.41
N GLN A 214 -23.95 -12.77 4.08
CA GLN A 214 -24.39 -14.02 3.48
C GLN A 214 -23.70 -14.28 2.13
N VAL A 215 -23.65 -13.28 1.24
CA VAL A 215 -23.01 -13.44 -0.08
C VAL A 215 -21.50 -13.72 0.05
N LEU A 216 -20.81 -13.06 0.99
CA LEU A 216 -19.39 -13.34 1.29
C LEU A 216 -19.18 -14.80 1.70
N LEU A 217 -19.98 -15.28 2.66
CA LEU A 217 -19.88 -16.63 3.20
C LEU A 217 -20.27 -17.70 2.17
N GLU A 218 -21.33 -17.46 1.39
CA GLU A 218 -21.80 -18.35 0.32
C GLU A 218 -20.73 -18.55 -0.77
N TRP A 219 -20.00 -17.50 -1.15
CA TRP A 219 -18.90 -17.59 -2.09
C TRP A 219 -17.71 -18.36 -1.53
N MET A 220 -17.28 -18.07 -0.30
CA MET A 220 -16.16 -18.80 0.32
C MET A 220 -16.50 -20.29 0.50
N GLN A 221 -17.72 -20.60 0.97
CA GLN A 221 -18.18 -21.98 1.11
C GLN A 221 -18.25 -22.70 -0.24
N HIS A 222 -18.72 -22.02 -1.29
CA HIS A 222 -18.77 -22.60 -2.63
C HIS A 222 -17.37 -22.88 -3.17
N CYS A 223 -16.42 -21.94 -3.02
CA CYS A 223 -15.03 -22.11 -3.45
C CYS A 223 -14.39 -23.30 -2.73
N CYS A 224 -14.66 -23.49 -1.42
CA CYS A 224 -14.18 -24.64 -0.66
C CYS A 224 -14.62 -26.02 -1.20
N GLY A 225 -15.71 -26.05 -1.97
CA GLY A 225 -16.24 -27.29 -2.55
C GLY A 225 -15.74 -27.59 -3.97
N GLN A 226 -14.99 -26.69 -4.62
CA GLN A 226 -14.56 -26.87 -6.00
C GLN A 226 -13.19 -27.56 -6.07
N SER A 227 -13.05 -28.55 -6.96
CA SER A 227 -11.75 -29.19 -7.22
C SER A 227 -10.92 -28.33 -8.18
N THR A 228 -9.65 -28.11 -7.86
CA THR A 228 -8.66 -27.34 -8.65
C THR A 228 -7.98 -28.15 -9.75
N THR A 229 -8.49 -29.33 -10.10
CA THR A 229 -7.81 -30.25 -11.01
C THR A 229 -7.80 -29.76 -12.48
N SER A 230 -6.73 -29.04 -12.86
CA SER A 230 -6.32 -28.65 -14.22
C SER A 230 -7.32 -27.83 -15.07
N ASP A 231 -8.38 -27.30 -14.49
CA ASP A 231 -9.37 -26.51 -15.24
C ASP A 231 -8.97 -25.03 -15.28
N ASP A 232 -9.21 -24.40 -16.43
CA ASP A 232 -9.05 -22.96 -16.70
C ASP A 232 -9.81 -22.04 -15.69
N THR A 233 -10.68 -22.64 -14.86
CA THR A 233 -11.51 -21.95 -13.87
C THR A 233 -10.87 -21.86 -12.49
N ALA A 234 -9.83 -22.66 -12.19
CA ALA A 234 -9.22 -22.73 -10.86
C ALA A 234 -8.70 -21.35 -10.39
N GLN A 235 -8.01 -20.63 -11.26
CA GLN A 235 -7.49 -19.29 -10.97
C GLN A 235 -8.59 -18.28 -10.60
N TYR A 236 -9.80 -18.43 -11.15
CA TYR A 236 -10.93 -17.56 -10.79
C TYR A 236 -11.44 -17.87 -9.38
N TYR A 237 -11.55 -19.14 -9.01
CA TYR A 237 -11.98 -19.54 -7.68
C TYR A 237 -10.96 -19.12 -6.61
N GLU A 238 -9.66 -19.24 -6.88
CA GLU A 238 -8.60 -18.75 -5.99
C GLU A 238 -8.68 -17.23 -5.79
N GLN A 239 -8.87 -16.46 -6.87
CA GLN A 239 -9.06 -15.01 -6.79
C GLN A 239 -10.33 -14.63 -6.03
N ILE A 240 -11.46 -15.28 -6.30
CA ILE A 240 -12.73 -15.03 -5.61
C ILE A 240 -12.60 -15.35 -4.13
N MET A 241 -11.98 -16.48 -3.77
CA MET A 241 -11.74 -16.88 -2.38
C MET A 241 -10.89 -15.84 -1.65
N THR A 242 -9.79 -15.41 -2.27
CA THR A 242 -8.89 -14.40 -1.69
C THR A 242 -9.58 -13.05 -1.51
N LEU A 243 -10.26 -12.56 -2.54
CA LEU A 243 -10.93 -11.26 -2.50
C LEU A 243 -12.14 -11.25 -1.55
N SER A 244 -12.91 -12.34 -1.48
CA SER A 244 -14.04 -12.44 -0.54
C SER A 244 -13.55 -12.52 0.91
N ALA A 245 -12.50 -13.30 1.20
CA ALA A 245 -11.88 -13.33 2.52
C ALA A 245 -11.31 -11.95 2.91
N ARG A 246 -10.60 -11.28 2.00
CA ARG A 246 -10.04 -9.95 2.21
C ARG A 246 -11.12 -8.88 2.45
N THR A 247 -12.18 -8.90 1.64
CA THR A 247 -13.34 -8.00 1.81
C THR A 247 -14.01 -8.22 3.16
N LEU A 248 -14.16 -9.48 3.60
CA LEU A 248 -14.72 -9.78 4.92
C LEU A 248 -13.82 -9.29 6.05
N HIS A 249 -12.50 -9.51 5.92
CA HIS A 249 -11.52 -9.07 6.90
C HIS A 249 -11.59 -7.55 7.11
N SER A 250 -11.40 -6.74 6.05
CA SER A 250 -11.46 -5.28 6.16
C SER A 250 -12.86 -4.79 6.61
N ALA A 251 -13.93 -5.44 6.16
CA ALA A 251 -15.27 -5.08 6.63
C ALA A 251 -15.48 -5.34 8.13
N TRP A 252 -14.72 -6.23 8.76
CA TRP A 252 -14.83 -6.52 10.19
C TRP A 252 -13.82 -5.75 11.02
N ASP A 253 -12.63 -5.50 10.47
CA ASP A 253 -11.54 -4.78 11.13
C ASP A 253 -11.85 -3.27 11.19
N ASP A 254 -12.16 -2.67 10.04
CA ASP A 254 -12.35 -1.21 9.93
C ASP A 254 -13.78 -0.75 10.26
N ASN A 255 -14.72 -1.67 10.41
CA ASN A 255 -16.14 -1.36 10.57
C ASN A 255 -16.81 -2.23 11.64
N ALA A 256 -16.35 -2.13 12.89
CA ALA A 256 -16.90 -2.89 14.03
C ALA A 256 -18.44 -2.76 14.16
N ASP A 257 -19.01 -1.62 13.75
CA ASP A 257 -20.45 -1.35 13.69
C ASP A 257 -21.23 -2.25 12.71
N LEU A 258 -20.57 -2.91 11.77
CA LEU A 258 -21.20 -3.95 10.95
C LEU A 258 -21.38 -5.23 11.75
N LEU A 259 -20.41 -5.55 12.59
CA LEU A 259 -20.26 -6.88 13.17
C LEU A 259 -21.14 -7.08 14.41
N LEU A 260 -21.16 -6.09 15.31
CA LEU A 260 -21.92 -6.18 16.55
C LEU A 260 -23.43 -6.37 16.28
N PRO A 261 -24.11 -5.55 15.45
CA PRO A 261 -25.52 -5.74 15.15
C PRO A 261 -25.78 -7.07 14.44
N TRP A 262 -24.87 -7.52 13.57
CA TRP A 262 -25.04 -8.80 12.89
C TRP A 262 -24.98 -10.00 13.84
N LYS A 263 -24.08 -9.97 14.83
CA LYS A 263 -24.03 -10.98 15.89
C LYS A 263 -25.32 -10.99 16.71
N GLU A 264 -25.86 -9.83 17.07
CA GLU A 264 -27.07 -9.72 17.88
C GLU A 264 -28.33 -10.14 17.12
N GLU A 265 -28.46 -9.72 15.86
CA GLU A 265 -29.61 -10.02 15.01
C GLU A 265 -29.61 -11.46 14.47
N CYS A 266 -28.42 -12.02 14.20
CA CYS A 266 -28.23 -13.29 13.50
C CYS A 266 -27.15 -14.18 14.15
N PRO A 267 -27.28 -14.55 15.44
CA PRO A 267 -26.22 -15.24 16.20
C PRO A 267 -25.83 -16.60 15.60
N ASP A 268 -26.78 -17.32 14.98
CA ASP A 268 -26.50 -18.60 14.33
C ASP A 268 -25.70 -18.42 13.02
N ALA A 269 -25.96 -17.34 12.26
CA ALA A 269 -25.21 -17.03 11.05
C ALA A 269 -23.78 -16.58 11.40
N PHE A 270 -23.63 -15.79 12.46
CA PHE A 270 -22.32 -15.42 13.00
C PHE A 270 -21.54 -16.66 13.46
N ARG A 271 -22.16 -17.58 14.21
CA ARG A 271 -21.52 -18.85 14.61
C ARG A 271 -21.09 -19.66 13.40
N HIS A 272 -21.97 -19.81 12.40
CA HIS A 272 -21.65 -20.54 11.17
C HIS A 272 -20.48 -19.91 10.41
N ALA A 273 -20.40 -18.58 10.40
CA ALA A 273 -19.27 -17.88 9.80
C ALA A 273 -17.96 -18.20 10.51
N LEU A 274 -17.92 -18.14 11.85
CA LEU A 274 -16.74 -18.51 12.62
C LEU A 274 -16.31 -19.97 12.38
N GLU A 275 -17.26 -20.89 12.29
CA GLU A 275 -17.00 -22.30 11.95
C GLU A 275 -16.40 -22.45 10.54
N LEU A 276 -16.95 -21.73 9.55
CA LEU A 276 -16.46 -21.74 8.19
C LEU A 276 -15.04 -21.15 8.10
N LEU A 277 -14.79 -19.99 8.72
CA LEU A 277 -13.47 -19.36 8.76
C LEU A 277 -12.44 -20.28 9.45
N THR A 278 -12.81 -20.87 10.59
CA THR A 278 -11.97 -21.84 11.31
C THR A 278 -11.62 -23.03 10.41
N LYS A 279 -12.60 -23.57 9.68
CA LYS A 279 -12.37 -24.65 8.73
C LYS A 279 -11.41 -24.25 7.61
N ILE A 280 -11.54 -23.04 7.07
CA ILE A 280 -10.68 -22.52 5.98
C ILE A 280 -9.22 -22.37 6.46
N VAL A 281 -9.02 -21.78 7.65
CA VAL A 281 -7.69 -21.56 8.23
C VAL A 281 -6.99 -22.89 8.55
N THR A 282 -7.74 -23.89 9.01
CA THR A 282 -7.20 -25.20 9.41
C THR A 282 -6.98 -26.18 8.25
N VAL A 283 -7.27 -25.81 7.00
CA VAL A 283 -7.00 -26.69 5.85
C VAL A 283 -5.50 -26.93 5.71
N SER A 284 -5.06 -28.14 6.06
CA SER A 284 -3.67 -28.56 5.88
C SER A 284 -3.34 -28.79 4.40
N PRO A 285 -2.12 -28.48 3.92
CA PRO A 285 -1.66 -28.82 2.57
C PRO A 285 -1.80 -30.32 2.24
N ALA A 286 -1.67 -31.20 3.24
CA ALA A 286 -1.87 -32.64 3.05
C ALA A 286 -3.34 -33.01 2.79
N ALA A 287 -4.27 -32.30 3.42
CA ALA A 287 -5.71 -32.47 3.17
C ALA A 287 -6.09 -31.90 1.79
N ALA A 288 -5.45 -30.82 1.37
CA ALA A 288 -5.61 -30.24 0.03
C ALA A 288 -5.21 -31.24 -1.06
N ALA A 289 -4.12 -31.99 -0.86
CA ALA A 289 -3.66 -33.01 -1.82
C ALA A 289 -4.69 -34.15 -2.03
N SER A 290 -5.48 -34.51 -1.02
CA SER A 290 -6.47 -35.59 -1.13
C SER A 290 -7.82 -35.13 -1.70
N THR A 291 -8.19 -33.87 -1.48
CA THR A 291 -9.43 -33.27 -1.99
C THR A 291 -9.25 -32.62 -3.36
N GLY A 292 -8.01 -32.39 -3.77
CA GLY A 292 -7.68 -31.62 -4.97
C GLY A 292 -8.12 -30.17 -4.87
N PHE A 293 -8.34 -29.63 -3.66
CA PHE A 293 -8.69 -28.23 -3.42
C PHE A 293 -7.63 -27.58 -2.55
N VAL A 294 -6.97 -26.55 -3.07
CA VAL A 294 -5.97 -25.76 -2.35
C VAL A 294 -6.60 -24.41 -2.01
N VAL A 295 -6.73 -24.10 -0.72
CA VAL A 295 -7.06 -22.73 -0.30
C VAL A 295 -5.81 -21.87 -0.47
N PRO A 296 -5.86 -20.71 -1.15
CA PRO A 296 -4.74 -19.80 -1.18
C PRO A 296 -4.35 -19.35 0.23
N VAL A 297 -3.05 -19.37 0.54
CA VAL A 297 -2.53 -18.96 1.87
C VAL A 297 -2.99 -17.56 2.26
N VAL A 298 -2.99 -16.61 1.30
CA VAL A 298 -3.46 -15.24 1.53
C VAL A 298 -4.93 -15.21 1.95
N ALA A 299 -5.78 -16.07 1.37
CA ALA A 299 -7.17 -16.19 1.80
C ALA A 299 -7.29 -16.76 3.22
N GLN A 300 -6.46 -17.74 3.58
CA GLN A 300 -6.41 -18.29 4.94
C GLN A 300 -6.00 -17.22 5.95
N LEU A 301 -4.99 -16.41 5.64
CA LEU A 301 -4.57 -15.30 6.49
C LEU A 301 -5.66 -14.25 6.65
N HIS A 302 -6.35 -13.83 5.59
CA HIS A 302 -7.50 -12.92 5.73
C HIS A 302 -8.65 -13.54 6.55
N CYS A 303 -8.91 -14.84 6.42
CA CYS A 303 -9.88 -15.51 7.30
C CYS A 303 -9.41 -15.51 8.76
N ALA A 304 -8.11 -15.67 9.03
CA ALA A 304 -7.55 -15.56 10.37
C ALA A 304 -7.68 -14.14 10.92
N GLY A 305 -7.43 -13.12 10.09
CA GLY A 305 -7.67 -11.72 10.44
C GLY A 305 -9.13 -11.42 10.77
N ALA A 306 -10.08 -11.91 9.96
CA ALA A 306 -11.50 -11.78 10.26
C ALA A 306 -11.87 -12.44 11.61
N ILE A 307 -11.28 -13.59 11.95
CA ILE A 307 -11.46 -14.21 13.26
C ILE A 307 -10.94 -13.29 14.39
N LEU A 308 -9.79 -12.65 14.20
CA LEU A 308 -9.21 -11.72 15.16
C LEU A 308 -10.06 -10.46 15.33
N ALA A 309 -10.56 -9.87 14.24
CA ALA A 309 -11.48 -8.74 14.29
C ALA A 309 -12.79 -9.08 15.02
N ALA A 310 -13.26 -10.33 14.91
CA ALA A 310 -14.43 -10.82 15.63
C ALA A 310 -14.18 -11.20 17.10
N ARG A 311 -12.92 -11.25 17.54
CA ARG A 311 -12.52 -11.67 18.90
C ARG A 311 -13.24 -10.89 20.02
N PRO A 312 -13.38 -9.54 19.97
CA PRO A 312 -14.07 -8.79 21.03
C PRO A 312 -15.54 -9.19 21.21
N LEU A 313 -16.12 -9.84 20.20
CA LEU A 313 -17.50 -10.30 20.23
C LEU A 313 -17.64 -11.77 20.66
N MET A 314 -16.55 -12.49 20.91
CA MET A 314 -16.60 -13.87 21.38
C MET A 314 -16.64 -13.92 22.91
N THR A 315 -16.99 -15.07 23.47
CA THR A 315 -16.69 -15.31 24.90
C THR A 315 -15.17 -15.47 25.06
N THR A 316 -14.62 -15.06 26.20
CA THR A 316 -13.19 -15.23 26.55
C THR A 316 -12.66 -16.62 26.18
N GLN A 317 -13.38 -17.67 26.59
CA GLN A 317 -12.97 -19.05 26.38
C GLN A 317 -12.92 -19.40 24.89
N GLN A 318 -13.92 -18.97 24.12
CA GLN A 318 -13.97 -19.20 22.68
C GLN A 318 -12.87 -18.43 21.94
N ALA A 319 -12.67 -17.15 22.29
CA ALA A 319 -11.61 -16.31 21.74
C ALA A 319 -10.22 -16.94 21.95
N VAL A 320 -9.93 -17.29 23.20
CA VAL A 320 -8.68 -17.96 23.63
C VAL A 320 -8.48 -19.26 22.86
N GLN A 321 -9.51 -20.12 22.81
CA GLN A 321 -9.42 -21.42 22.14
C GLN A 321 -9.18 -21.27 20.63
N VAL A 322 -9.99 -20.47 19.94
CA VAL A 322 -9.84 -20.29 18.48
C VAL A 322 -8.49 -19.65 18.15
N THR A 323 -8.05 -18.67 18.94
CA THR A 323 -6.73 -18.06 18.75
C THR A 323 -5.61 -19.10 18.91
N GLN A 324 -5.66 -19.90 19.98
CA GLN A 324 -4.62 -20.88 20.29
C GLN A 324 -4.59 -22.06 19.30
N GLU A 325 -5.75 -22.61 18.95
CA GLU A 325 -5.86 -23.85 18.18
C GLU A 325 -5.88 -23.61 16.66
N THR A 326 -6.30 -22.42 16.22
CA THR A 326 -6.53 -22.12 14.80
C THR A 326 -5.63 -21.01 14.28
N VAL A 327 -5.73 -19.81 14.86
CA VAL A 327 -5.05 -18.62 14.31
C VAL A 327 -3.54 -18.70 14.52
N LEU A 328 -3.09 -18.93 15.75
CA LEU A 328 -1.68 -18.87 16.11
C LEU A 328 -0.82 -19.90 15.37
N PRO A 329 -1.21 -21.18 15.23
CA PRO A 329 -0.44 -22.14 14.42
C PRO A 329 -0.30 -21.70 12.96
N HIS A 330 -1.33 -21.08 12.40
CA HIS A 330 -1.30 -20.58 11.03
C HIS A 330 -0.41 -19.35 10.87
N LEU A 331 -0.44 -18.41 11.82
CA LEU A 331 0.47 -17.25 11.84
C LEU A 331 1.92 -17.69 12.00
N LEU A 332 2.20 -18.63 12.92
CA LEU A 332 3.53 -19.21 13.11
C LEU A 332 4.06 -19.87 11.84
N HIS A 333 3.23 -20.61 11.12
CA HIS A 333 3.67 -21.24 9.88
C HIS A 333 4.09 -20.19 8.83
N ASN A 334 3.28 -19.15 8.65
CA ASN A 334 3.48 -18.14 7.61
C ASN A 334 4.44 -17.00 8.00
N SER A 335 4.78 -16.88 9.29
CA SER A 335 5.82 -15.97 9.78
C SER A 335 7.23 -16.57 9.63
N THR A 336 7.39 -17.70 8.94
CA THR A 336 8.69 -18.31 8.68
C THR A 336 9.32 -17.66 7.46
N PHE A 337 10.56 -17.22 7.60
CA PHE A 337 11.29 -16.57 6.52
C PHE A 337 12.60 -17.33 6.26
N SER A 338 12.91 -17.50 4.97
CA SER A 338 14.17 -18.10 4.54
C SER A 338 14.89 -17.10 3.65
N TRP A 339 15.97 -16.54 4.17
CA TRP A 339 16.80 -15.59 3.42
C TRP A 339 17.40 -16.23 2.17
N ASP A 340 17.73 -17.53 2.20
CA ASP A 340 18.28 -18.21 1.02
C ASP A 340 17.25 -18.23 -0.13
N THR A 341 15.98 -18.48 0.20
CA THR A 341 14.87 -18.41 -0.78
C THR A 341 14.66 -16.97 -1.24
N ALA A 342 14.59 -16.01 -0.31
CA ALA A 342 14.40 -14.59 -0.62
C ALA A 342 15.51 -14.08 -1.55
N GLN A 343 16.76 -14.41 -1.24
CA GLN A 343 17.94 -14.04 -2.02
C GLN A 343 17.88 -14.65 -3.43
N SER A 344 17.49 -15.92 -3.57
CA SER A 344 17.36 -16.54 -4.89
C SER A 344 16.30 -15.84 -5.75
N ILE A 345 15.16 -15.47 -5.15
CA ILE A 345 14.07 -14.77 -5.86
C ILE A 345 14.50 -13.34 -6.21
N LEU A 346 15.12 -12.62 -5.27
CA LEU A 346 15.65 -11.28 -5.50
C LEU A 346 16.73 -11.25 -6.58
N GLN A 347 17.60 -12.26 -6.61
CA GLN A 347 18.62 -12.37 -7.65
C GLN A 347 17.98 -12.57 -9.03
N ALA A 348 16.94 -13.40 -9.14
CA ALA A 348 16.19 -13.57 -10.38
C ALA A 348 15.49 -12.26 -10.79
N TYR A 349 14.87 -11.56 -9.85
CA TYR A 349 14.21 -10.28 -10.10
C TYR A 349 15.21 -9.19 -10.55
N GLN A 350 16.36 -9.09 -9.89
CA GLN A 350 17.42 -8.16 -10.26
C GLN A 350 17.96 -8.44 -11.67
N GLN A 351 18.14 -9.72 -12.03
CA GLN A 351 18.58 -10.10 -13.38
C GLN A 351 17.55 -9.72 -14.44
N ALA A 352 16.26 -9.99 -14.19
CA ALA A 352 15.18 -9.61 -15.10
C ALA A 352 15.08 -8.08 -15.25
N HIS A 353 15.25 -7.33 -14.15
CA HIS A 353 15.25 -5.87 -14.16
C HIS A 353 16.41 -5.30 -14.97
N GLN A 354 17.63 -5.80 -14.76
CA GLN A 354 18.81 -5.37 -15.52
C GLN A 354 18.68 -5.69 -17.02
N ALA A 355 18.12 -6.85 -17.36
CA ALA A 355 17.87 -7.22 -18.76
C ALA A 355 16.86 -6.26 -19.41
N TRP A 356 15.77 -5.93 -18.71
CA TRP A 356 14.78 -4.98 -19.18
C TRP A 356 15.33 -3.55 -19.30
N GLU A 357 16.10 -3.07 -18.32
CA GLU A 357 16.76 -1.75 -18.39
C GLU A 357 17.76 -1.65 -19.55
N GLN A 358 18.55 -2.72 -19.76
CA GLN A 358 19.47 -2.79 -20.88
C GLN A 358 18.72 -2.71 -22.21
N GLU A 359 17.61 -3.43 -22.34
CA GLU A 359 16.78 -3.36 -23.54
C GLU A 359 16.15 -1.97 -23.72
N GLN A 360 15.64 -1.35 -22.66
CA GLN A 360 15.13 0.03 -22.74
C GLN A 360 16.22 1.04 -23.16
N ALA A 361 17.46 0.83 -22.71
CA ALA A 361 18.60 1.64 -23.10
C ALA A 361 18.98 1.42 -24.57
N ASP A 362 18.97 0.17 -25.03
CA ASP A 362 19.22 -0.20 -26.43
C ASP A 362 18.12 0.38 -27.34
N ASP A 363 16.84 0.26 -26.96
CA ASP A 363 15.68 0.89 -27.65
C ASP A 363 15.79 2.41 -27.72
N ALA A 364 16.26 3.04 -26.64
CA ALA A 364 16.46 4.49 -26.60
C ALA A 364 17.60 4.92 -27.52
N LEU A 365 18.70 4.17 -27.54
CA LEU A 365 19.83 4.38 -28.43
C LEU A 365 19.42 4.18 -29.89
N GLU A 366 18.67 3.13 -30.21
CA GLU A 366 18.16 2.87 -31.54
C GLU A 366 17.24 4.02 -32.01
N ARG A 367 16.30 4.46 -31.17
CA ARG A 367 15.45 5.63 -31.47
C ARG A 367 16.25 6.90 -31.71
N ASP A 368 17.32 7.13 -30.95
CA ASP A 368 18.21 8.27 -31.15
C ASP A 368 19.02 8.14 -32.45
N VAL A 369 19.50 6.95 -32.80
CA VAL A 369 20.18 6.69 -34.08
C VAL A 369 19.21 6.89 -35.24
N ILE A 370 17.99 6.35 -35.17
CA ILE A 370 16.94 6.56 -36.16
C ILE A 370 16.67 8.06 -36.29
N ARG A 371 16.39 8.77 -35.19
CA ARG A 371 16.17 10.23 -35.21
C ARG A 371 17.35 10.98 -35.84
N LYS A 372 18.59 10.66 -35.48
CA LYS A 372 19.79 11.27 -36.09
C LYS A 372 19.91 10.95 -37.57
N VAL A 373 19.55 9.74 -38.01
CA VAL A 373 19.50 9.37 -39.43
C VAL A 373 18.39 10.13 -40.15
N GLU A 374 17.23 10.31 -39.52
CA GLU A 374 16.11 11.09 -40.03
C GLU A 374 16.43 12.59 -40.14
N ASP A 375 17.07 13.16 -39.14
CA ASP A 375 17.55 14.54 -39.15
C ASP A 375 18.66 14.73 -40.18
N ARG A 376 19.49 13.69 -40.38
CA ARG A 376 20.49 13.60 -41.45
C ARG A 376 19.89 13.18 -42.78
N LYS A 377 18.56 13.03 -42.95
CA LYS A 377 17.92 12.88 -44.28
C LYS A 377 18.16 14.16 -45.07
N GLU A 378 19.39 14.28 -45.51
CA GLU A 378 19.85 15.16 -46.55
C GLU A 378 18.91 14.90 -47.73
N PRO A 379 18.22 15.93 -48.25
CA PRO A 379 17.25 15.74 -49.31
C PRO A 379 17.82 14.81 -50.38
N ALA A 380 17.05 13.84 -50.88
CA ALA A 380 17.54 12.87 -51.87
C ALA A 380 18.29 13.52 -53.05
N ARG A 381 17.96 14.80 -53.31
CA ARG A 381 18.63 15.69 -54.26
C ARG A 381 20.10 16.01 -53.92
N LEU A 382 20.45 16.21 -52.65
CA LEU A 382 21.82 16.44 -52.18
C LEU A 382 22.63 15.14 -52.15
N ILE A 383 22.01 14.01 -51.78
CA ILE A 383 22.64 12.69 -51.89
C ILE A 383 22.92 12.35 -53.36
N ALA A 384 21.96 12.58 -54.26
CA ALA A 384 22.15 12.40 -55.71
C ALA A 384 23.22 13.36 -56.27
N ARG A 385 23.31 14.58 -55.73
CA ARG A 385 24.34 15.55 -56.11
C ARG A 385 25.73 15.08 -55.67
N ARG A 386 25.89 14.63 -54.42
CA ARG A 386 27.14 14.05 -53.92
C ARG A 386 27.54 12.78 -54.66
N GLN A 387 26.60 11.88 -54.95
CA GLN A 387 26.88 10.68 -55.75
C GLN A 387 27.26 11.02 -57.20
N LYS A 388 26.68 12.07 -57.79
CA LYS A 388 27.07 12.56 -59.11
C LYS A 388 28.44 13.25 -59.10
N GLU A 389 28.75 14.01 -58.05
CA GLU A 389 30.06 14.64 -57.84
C GLU A 389 31.15 13.57 -57.59
N LYS A 390 30.83 12.54 -56.80
CA LYS A 390 31.72 11.39 -56.56
C LYS A 390 31.93 10.57 -57.82
N LYS A 391 30.88 10.23 -58.58
CA LYS A 391 31.03 9.59 -59.91
C LYS A 391 31.82 10.44 -60.91
N LYS A 392 31.74 11.77 -60.82
CA LYS A 392 32.57 12.65 -61.64
C LYS A 392 34.03 12.64 -61.19
N ALA A 393 34.29 12.59 -59.88
CA ALA A 393 35.63 12.47 -59.34
C ALA A 393 36.24 11.11 -59.67
N ASP A 394 35.49 10.02 -59.49
CA ASP A 394 35.89 8.66 -59.83
C ASP A 394 36.14 8.53 -61.34
N LYS A 395 35.29 9.11 -62.20
CA LYS A 395 35.55 9.18 -63.65
C LYS A 395 36.76 10.02 -64.02
N ALA A 396 37.00 11.14 -63.35
CA ALA A 396 38.20 11.93 -63.58
C ALA A 396 39.47 11.16 -63.17
N MET A 397 39.36 10.30 -62.16
CA MET A 397 40.44 9.44 -61.68
C MET A 397 40.64 8.20 -62.59
N GLU A 398 39.56 7.68 -63.19
CA GLU A 398 39.62 6.66 -64.26
C GLU A 398 40.20 7.24 -65.57
N GLU A 399 39.83 8.46 -65.97
CA GLU A 399 40.41 9.13 -67.15
C GLU A 399 41.90 9.50 -66.98
N GLU A 400 42.42 9.59 -65.75
CA GLU A 400 43.88 9.69 -65.49
C GLU A 400 44.59 8.32 -65.44
N SER A 401 43.85 7.21 -65.39
CA SER A 401 44.43 5.84 -65.29
C SER A 401 44.17 4.95 -66.51
N GLU A 402 43.31 5.35 -67.44
CA GLU A 402 43.06 4.67 -68.71
C GLU A 402 43.92 5.21 -69.85
N ASP A 403 45.24 4.97 -69.76
CA ASP A 403 46.10 4.90 -70.96
C ASP A 403 46.59 3.46 -71.22
N LYS A 404 46.15 2.47 -70.42
CA LYS A 404 46.42 1.05 -70.65
C LYS A 404 45.36 0.13 -70.02
N LYS A 405 44.37 -0.27 -70.83
CA LYS A 405 44.09 -1.67 -71.21
C LYS A 405 42.61 -1.89 -71.50
N ASP A 406 42.43 -2.36 -72.72
CA ASP A 406 41.26 -3.03 -73.27
C ASP A 406 40.71 -4.20 -72.45
N GLU A 407 39.42 -4.43 -72.66
CA GLU A 407 38.69 -5.70 -72.64
C GLU A 407 38.61 -6.45 -71.29
N ASP A 408 37.50 -6.30 -70.56
CA ASP A 408 36.42 -7.29 -70.69
C ASP A 408 35.13 -6.84 -69.99
N LYS A 409 34.04 -6.86 -70.75
CA LYS A 409 32.67 -6.57 -70.31
C LYS A 409 32.02 -7.87 -69.88
N LYS A 410 31.47 -7.94 -68.66
CA LYS A 410 30.24 -8.71 -68.44
C LYS A 410 29.40 -8.17 -67.29
N GLU A 411 28.17 -7.89 -67.67
CA GLU A 411 27.02 -7.47 -66.89
C GLU A 411 26.65 -8.56 -65.87
N ASP A 412 26.26 -8.17 -64.66
CA ASP A 412 25.12 -8.84 -64.03
C ASP A 412 24.29 -7.86 -63.20
N ALA A 413 23.08 -7.66 -63.68
CA ALA A 413 22.05 -6.81 -63.12
C ALA A 413 21.23 -7.62 -62.13
N ASN A 414 21.48 -7.47 -60.84
CA ASN A 414 20.57 -7.96 -59.82
C ASN A 414 20.50 -6.94 -58.66
N LYS A 415 19.52 -6.03 -58.74
CA LYS A 415 19.36 -4.93 -57.79
C LYS A 415 17.89 -4.55 -57.66
N ASP A 416 17.06 -5.50 -57.21
CA ASP A 416 15.66 -5.24 -56.87
C ASP A 416 15.07 -6.30 -55.91
N SER A 417 15.58 -6.40 -54.67
CA SER A 417 14.96 -7.26 -53.63
C SER A 417 15.04 -6.76 -52.17
N THR A 418 15.45 -5.51 -51.90
CA THR A 418 15.86 -5.08 -50.55
C THR A 418 14.78 -4.42 -49.67
N MET A 419 13.48 -4.67 -49.90
CA MET A 419 12.40 -4.05 -49.10
C MET A 419 11.61 -4.98 -48.16
N GLU A 420 11.83 -6.30 -48.19
CA GLU A 420 11.11 -7.24 -47.30
C GLU A 420 11.86 -7.55 -45.99
N GLU A 421 13.19 -7.41 -45.93
CA GLU A 421 13.98 -7.77 -44.74
C GLU A 421 13.71 -6.87 -43.52
N GLY A 422 13.37 -5.59 -43.72
CA GLY A 422 13.19 -4.65 -42.60
C GLY A 422 11.96 -4.90 -41.71
N LYS A 423 10.98 -5.70 -42.14
CA LYS A 423 9.81 -6.01 -41.31
C LYS A 423 10.04 -7.18 -40.35
N GLU A 424 10.85 -8.16 -40.75
CA GLU A 424 11.12 -9.31 -39.89
C GLU A 424 12.05 -8.95 -38.73
N GLU A 425 12.92 -7.96 -38.88
CA GLU A 425 13.76 -7.44 -37.78
C GLU A 425 12.93 -6.67 -36.75
N GLU A 426 11.96 -5.86 -37.19
CA GLU A 426 11.06 -5.09 -36.30
C GLU A 426 10.14 -6.01 -35.48
N GLU A 427 9.61 -7.08 -36.07
CA GLU A 427 8.78 -8.06 -35.36
C GLU A 427 9.59 -8.87 -34.32
N LYS A 428 10.86 -9.20 -34.61
CA LYS A 428 11.74 -9.89 -33.66
C LYS A 428 12.13 -9.01 -32.48
N ALA A 429 12.43 -7.73 -32.72
CA ALA A 429 12.73 -6.78 -31.66
C ALA A 429 11.51 -6.62 -30.72
N GLN A 430 10.30 -6.43 -31.28
CA GLN A 430 9.08 -6.32 -30.47
C GLN A 430 8.78 -7.59 -29.65
N GLN A 431 9.06 -8.76 -30.20
CA GLN A 431 8.89 -10.02 -29.47
C GLN A 431 9.89 -10.14 -28.31
N GLN A 432 11.16 -9.76 -28.53
CA GLN A 432 12.17 -9.78 -27.47
C GLN A 432 11.81 -8.83 -26.31
N THR A 433 11.28 -7.64 -26.61
CA THR A 433 10.85 -6.68 -25.59
C THR A 433 9.65 -7.15 -24.79
N MET A 434 8.75 -7.90 -25.44
CA MET A 434 7.64 -8.53 -24.76
C MET A 434 8.14 -9.64 -23.82
N GLU A 435 9.09 -10.46 -24.27
CA GLU A 435 9.66 -11.57 -23.48
C GLU A 435 10.43 -11.08 -22.24
N THR A 436 11.26 -10.04 -22.34
CA THR A 436 11.98 -9.49 -21.16
C THR A 436 11.04 -8.82 -20.16
N ARG A 437 10.01 -8.14 -20.65
CA ARG A 437 8.98 -7.54 -19.80
C ARG A 437 8.16 -8.60 -19.09
N GLU A 438 7.72 -9.65 -19.79
CA GLU A 438 7.01 -10.77 -19.18
C GLU A 438 7.86 -11.46 -18.11
N ALA A 439 9.16 -11.67 -18.38
CA ALA A 439 10.09 -12.22 -17.40
C ALA A 439 10.28 -11.31 -16.17
N LEU A 440 10.27 -9.99 -16.36
CA LEU A 440 10.30 -9.02 -15.25
C LEU A 440 9.02 -9.09 -14.41
N GLU A 441 7.85 -9.14 -15.05
CA GLU A 441 6.56 -9.26 -14.39
C GLU A 441 6.45 -10.59 -13.63
N GLU A 442 6.89 -11.71 -14.21
CA GLU A 442 6.93 -13.03 -13.55
C GLU A 442 7.86 -13.04 -12.33
N ALA A 443 9.07 -12.46 -12.45
CA ALA A 443 10.01 -12.39 -11.34
C ALA A 443 9.50 -11.49 -10.20
N ARG A 444 8.82 -10.39 -10.54
CA ARG A 444 8.15 -9.52 -9.56
C ARG A 444 6.98 -10.24 -8.88
N ASP A 445 6.18 -10.98 -9.64
CA ASP A 445 5.08 -11.76 -9.09
C ASP A 445 5.58 -12.86 -8.15
N ALA A 446 6.69 -13.52 -8.48
CA ALA A 446 7.32 -14.49 -7.60
C ALA A 446 7.80 -13.87 -6.28
N TRP A 447 8.39 -12.66 -6.35
CA TRP A 447 8.76 -11.89 -5.16
C TRP A 447 7.55 -11.53 -4.30
N ASN A 448 6.49 -10.99 -4.91
CA ASN A 448 5.26 -10.63 -4.21
C ASN A 448 4.56 -11.85 -3.59
N GLN A 449 4.49 -12.97 -4.31
CA GLN A 449 3.89 -14.21 -3.79
C GLN A 449 4.66 -14.79 -2.61
N PHE A 450 5.98 -14.61 -2.58
CA PHE A 450 6.82 -15.01 -1.46
C PHE A 450 6.63 -14.10 -0.23
N LEU A 451 6.57 -12.79 -0.44
CA LEU A 451 6.59 -11.81 0.65
C LEU A 451 5.21 -11.51 1.25
N LEU A 452 4.16 -11.46 0.41
CA LEU A 452 2.82 -11.04 0.82
C LEU A 452 2.25 -11.87 1.99
N PRO A 453 2.34 -13.22 2.00
CA PRO A 453 1.87 -14.01 3.14
C PRO A 453 2.61 -13.67 4.44
N LEU A 454 3.91 -13.41 4.35
CA LEU A 454 4.73 -13.04 5.50
C LEU A 454 4.30 -11.67 6.05
N GLN A 455 4.20 -10.66 5.18
CA GLN A 455 3.76 -9.31 5.56
C GLN A 455 2.39 -9.32 6.23
N LEU A 456 1.42 -10.01 5.62
CA LEU A 456 0.06 -10.13 6.17
C LEU A 456 0.08 -10.91 7.50
N SER A 457 0.88 -11.96 7.63
CA SER A 457 0.99 -12.69 8.90
C SER A 457 1.55 -11.81 10.02
N LEU A 458 2.52 -10.94 9.72
CA LEU A 458 3.12 -10.03 10.70
C LEU A 458 2.15 -8.91 11.08
N GLU A 459 1.38 -8.39 10.12
CA GLU A 459 0.32 -7.43 10.40
C GLU A 459 -0.72 -8.02 11.38
N LEU A 460 -1.16 -9.27 11.14
CA LEU A 460 -2.05 -9.97 12.05
C LEU A 460 -1.41 -10.25 13.42
N VAL A 461 -0.11 -10.55 13.46
CA VAL A 461 0.64 -10.68 14.73
C VAL A 461 0.73 -9.34 15.44
N ALA A 462 0.97 -8.23 14.74
CA ALA A 462 1.01 -6.90 15.31
C ALA A 462 -0.35 -6.54 15.93
N ASN A 463 -1.46 -6.81 15.23
CA ASN A 463 -2.81 -6.61 15.76
C ASN A 463 -3.11 -7.53 16.95
N LEU A 464 -2.66 -8.80 16.90
CA LEU A 464 -2.84 -9.75 18.00
C LEU A 464 -2.04 -9.38 19.26
N THR A 465 -0.91 -8.71 19.10
CA THR A 465 0.02 -8.36 20.19
C THR A 465 -0.13 -6.91 20.64
N GLY A 466 -0.81 -6.07 19.86
CA GLY A 466 -1.16 -4.70 20.22
C GLY A 466 -2.22 -4.67 21.31
N ARG A 467 -2.21 -3.61 22.14
CA ARG A 467 -3.37 -3.32 22.98
C ARG A 467 -4.45 -2.78 22.06
N ASN A 468 -5.61 -3.43 22.06
CA ASN A 468 -6.83 -2.83 21.54
C ASN A 468 -7.19 -1.67 22.47
N SER A 469 -6.57 -0.50 22.27
CA SER A 469 -7.08 0.75 22.83
C SER A 469 -8.31 1.14 22.02
N LEU A 470 -9.39 0.35 22.16
CA LEU A 470 -10.75 0.85 21.96
C LEU A 470 -11.06 1.81 23.12
N GLU A 471 -10.16 2.78 23.37
CA GLU A 471 -10.55 3.97 24.11
C GLU A 471 -11.60 4.59 23.22
N GLU A 472 -12.85 4.51 23.68
CA GLU A 472 -14.00 5.11 23.02
C GLU A 472 -13.62 6.59 22.82
N ASP A 473 -13.29 6.96 21.58
CA ASP A 473 -13.23 8.34 21.15
C ASP A 473 -14.65 8.89 21.36
N ASP A 474 -14.89 9.41 22.56
CA ASP A 474 -16.17 9.99 22.96
C ASP A 474 -16.28 11.33 22.22
N ASP A 475 -16.61 11.23 20.93
CA ASP A 475 -16.78 12.32 19.95
C ASP A 475 -17.83 13.38 20.37
N ASN A 476 -18.42 13.23 21.56
CA ASN A 476 -19.33 14.19 22.16
C ASN A 476 -18.65 15.43 22.76
N ASP A 477 -17.32 15.47 22.87
CA ASP A 477 -16.59 16.65 23.36
C ASP A 477 -16.35 17.71 22.27
N ASN A 478 -17.42 18.03 21.52
CA ASN A 478 -17.46 19.07 20.50
C ASN A 478 -17.97 20.42 21.04
N ASP A 479 -18.06 20.57 22.38
CA ASP A 479 -18.36 21.85 23.02
C ASP A 479 -17.12 22.75 23.00
N MET A 480 -17.07 23.50 21.90
CA MET A 480 -16.09 24.52 21.54
C MET A 480 -15.60 25.35 22.74
N MET A 481 -14.35 25.09 23.15
CA MET A 481 -13.56 26.01 23.96
C MET A 481 -13.40 27.32 23.17
N GLU A 482 -14.22 28.32 23.51
CA GLU A 482 -14.08 29.67 22.99
C GLU A 482 -12.64 30.18 23.22
N GLU A 483 -12.21 31.05 22.31
CA GLU A 483 -10.88 31.58 22.04
C GLU A 483 -10.26 32.41 23.20
N GLU A 484 -10.37 31.94 24.44
CA GLU A 484 -9.76 32.54 25.62
C GLU A 484 -8.26 32.25 25.64
N ASP A 485 -7.48 33.27 26.03
CA ASP A 485 -6.04 33.19 26.10
C ASP A 485 -5.62 32.12 27.12
N TRP A 486 -4.55 31.35 26.82
CA TRP A 486 -4.01 30.24 27.63
C TRP A 486 -3.56 30.73 29.02
N GLY A 487 -4.53 31.00 29.88
CA GLY A 487 -4.38 31.55 31.22
C GLY A 487 -4.48 30.48 32.30
N PRO A 488 -4.28 30.89 33.57
CA PRO A 488 -4.35 29.98 34.73
C PRO A 488 -5.67 29.19 34.81
N ASP A 489 -6.77 29.77 34.34
CA ASP A 489 -8.10 29.18 34.43
C ASP A 489 -8.28 28.03 33.42
N GLN A 490 -7.67 28.11 32.24
CA GLN A 490 -7.70 27.03 31.24
C GLN A 490 -6.82 25.85 31.67
N GLU A 491 -5.66 26.15 32.27
CA GLU A 491 -4.81 25.15 32.91
C GLU A 491 -5.57 24.39 34.02
N ALA A 492 -6.35 25.09 34.85
CA ALA A 492 -7.17 24.46 35.89
C ALA A 492 -8.27 23.56 35.31
N LYS A 493 -8.95 23.98 34.23
CA LYS A 493 -9.97 23.17 33.54
C LYS A 493 -9.36 21.91 32.94
N TRP A 494 -8.22 22.02 32.25
CA TRP A 494 -7.51 20.88 31.68
C TRP A 494 -7.12 19.87 32.77
N MET A 495 -6.55 20.35 33.87
CA MET A 495 -6.18 19.48 35.00
C MET A 495 -7.38 18.71 35.56
N GLN A 496 -8.55 19.35 35.59
CA GLN A 496 -9.79 18.69 36.03
C GLN A 496 -10.25 17.62 35.04
N GLN A 497 -10.17 17.88 33.74
CA GLN A 497 -10.53 16.91 32.69
C GLN A 497 -9.57 15.71 32.68
N GLU A 498 -8.27 15.96 32.78
CA GLU A 498 -7.26 14.90 32.83
C GLU A 498 -7.41 14.03 34.10
N GLN A 499 -7.72 14.65 35.24
CA GLN A 499 -8.01 13.90 36.46
C GLN A 499 -9.28 13.04 36.34
N GLN A 500 -10.30 13.48 35.58
CA GLN A 500 -11.47 12.67 35.26
C GLN A 500 -11.12 11.51 34.33
N ARG A 501 -10.28 11.74 33.32
CA ARG A 501 -9.78 10.72 32.39
C ARG A 501 -9.02 9.61 33.13
N GLN A 502 -8.10 9.98 34.01
CA GLN A 502 -7.33 9.02 34.84
C GLN A 502 -8.22 8.18 35.77
N MET A 503 -9.35 8.73 36.24
CA MET A 503 -10.32 7.95 37.01
C MET A 503 -11.10 6.96 36.12
N GLN A 504 -11.37 7.30 34.86
CA GLN A 504 -12.03 6.42 33.88
C GLN A 504 -11.11 5.30 33.35
N THR A 505 -9.81 5.58 33.14
CA THR A 505 -8.84 4.58 32.64
C THR A 505 -8.52 3.47 33.66
N SER A 506 -9.00 3.57 34.90
CA SER A 506 -8.82 2.56 35.95
C SER A 506 -9.80 1.37 35.86
N LEU A 507 -10.39 1.15 34.69
CA LEU A 507 -11.26 0.00 34.41
C LEU A 507 -10.53 -1.33 34.70
N PRO A 508 -11.22 -2.32 35.28
CA PRO A 508 -10.59 -3.54 35.78
C PRO A 508 -9.88 -4.31 34.66
N ASN A 509 -8.64 -4.74 34.93
CA ASN A 509 -7.84 -5.63 34.07
C ASN A 509 -8.72 -6.68 33.37
N ASN A 510 -8.73 -6.63 32.04
CA ASN A 510 -9.53 -7.51 31.23
C ASN A 510 -8.92 -8.92 31.30
N LYS A 511 -9.58 -9.84 32.00
CA LYS A 511 -9.12 -11.24 32.18
C LYS A 511 -8.80 -11.94 30.85
N ASP A 512 -9.43 -11.47 29.77
CA ASP A 512 -9.26 -11.96 28.41
C ASP A 512 -7.87 -11.65 27.85
N GLU A 513 -7.31 -10.50 28.20
CA GLU A 513 -5.97 -10.08 27.80
C GLU A 513 -4.90 -10.90 28.53
N ASP A 514 -5.05 -11.11 29.84
CA ASP A 514 -4.12 -11.95 30.62
C ASP A 514 -4.05 -13.39 30.06
N ALA A 515 -5.19 -13.95 29.67
CA ALA A 515 -5.27 -15.28 29.08
C ALA A 515 -4.59 -15.34 27.70
N LEU A 516 -4.80 -14.31 26.87
CA LEU A 516 -4.15 -14.20 25.57
C LEU A 516 -2.63 -14.05 25.71
N GLN A 517 -2.17 -13.11 26.53
CA GLN A 517 -0.75 -12.88 26.80
C GLN A 517 -0.05 -14.17 27.25
N LYS A 518 -0.71 -14.96 28.10
CA LYS A 518 -0.20 -16.27 28.52
C LYS A 518 -0.04 -17.24 27.35
N ILE A 519 -1.02 -17.34 26.45
CA ILE A 519 -0.91 -18.20 25.25
C ILE A 519 0.24 -17.75 24.36
N LEU A 520 0.36 -16.43 24.12
CA LEU A 520 1.42 -15.88 23.28
C LEU A 520 2.81 -16.18 23.87
N LEU A 521 2.97 -16.02 25.19
CA LEU A 521 4.21 -16.32 25.90
C LEU A 521 4.58 -17.81 25.87
N GLU A 522 3.59 -18.71 25.98
CA GLU A 522 3.81 -20.16 25.95
C GLU A 522 4.02 -20.71 24.52
N SER A 523 3.76 -19.89 23.49
CA SER A 523 3.92 -20.27 22.09
C SER A 523 5.36 -20.17 21.56
N ALA A 524 5.57 -20.58 20.32
CA ALA A 524 6.86 -20.39 19.62
C ALA A 524 7.04 -18.98 19.03
N LEU A 525 6.01 -18.13 19.07
CA LEU A 525 5.98 -16.83 18.42
C LEU A 525 7.15 -15.92 18.86
N PRO A 526 7.46 -15.82 20.17
CA PRO A 526 8.57 -14.99 20.63
C PRO A 526 9.91 -15.30 19.96
N LYS A 527 10.27 -16.57 19.95
CA LYS A 527 11.53 -17.06 19.38
C LYS A 527 11.56 -16.86 17.87
N GLN A 528 10.42 -17.06 17.23
CA GLN A 528 10.29 -16.90 15.79
C GLN A 528 10.44 -15.45 15.35
N LEU A 529 9.84 -14.49 16.05
CA LEU A 529 10.00 -13.07 15.75
C LEU A 529 11.46 -12.60 15.95
N VAL A 530 12.13 -13.08 17.00
CA VAL A 530 13.57 -12.82 17.21
C VAL A 530 14.42 -13.42 16.10
N GLN A 531 14.10 -14.65 15.65
CA GLN A 531 14.78 -15.27 14.52
C GLN A 531 14.57 -14.49 13.22
N LEU A 532 13.34 -14.05 12.96
CA LEU A 532 12.99 -13.23 11.81
C LEU A 532 13.75 -11.91 11.81
N PHE A 533 13.81 -11.21 12.95
CA PHE A 533 14.63 -10.01 13.11
C PHE A 533 16.08 -10.25 12.67
N ARG A 534 16.70 -11.34 13.17
CA ARG A 534 18.09 -11.67 12.81
C ARG A 534 18.25 -11.95 11.32
N GLN A 535 17.28 -12.62 10.69
CA GLN A 535 17.32 -12.90 9.26
C GLN A 535 17.19 -11.62 8.43
N VAL A 536 16.22 -10.77 8.76
CA VAL A 536 15.90 -9.57 7.97
C VAL A 536 16.93 -8.46 8.15
N TYR A 537 17.54 -8.32 9.34
CA TYR A 537 18.53 -7.25 9.62
C TYR A 537 19.99 -7.70 9.54
N HIS A 538 20.37 -8.89 10.01
CA HIS A 538 21.80 -9.28 10.04
C HIS A 538 22.30 -9.91 8.75
N GLN A 539 21.46 -10.65 8.01
CA GLN A 539 21.92 -11.31 6.78
C GLN A 539 22.13 -10.32 5.62
N GLN A 540 21.45 -9.18 5.64
CA GLN A 540 21.71 -8.08 4.71
C GLN A 540 23.15 -7.55 4.82
N GLN A 541 23.76 -7.61 6.01
CA GLN A 541 25.10 -7.05 6.24
C GLN A 541 26.21 -7.96 5.72
N THR A 542 26.03 -9.28 5.80
CA THR A 542 27.09 -10.25 5.50
C THR A 542 27.32 -10.43 3.99
N GLN A 543 26.37 -10.04 3.15
CA GLN A 543 26.41 -10.31 1.71
C GLN A 543 26.93 -9.15 0.84
N GLY A 544 27.37 -8.06 1.47
CA GLY A 544 27.91 -6.89 0.77
C GLY A 544 26.83 -6.01 0.13
N SER A 545 27.25 -4.95 -0.56
CA SER A 545 26.37 -3.95 -1.18
C SER A 545 25.67 -4.51 -2.43
N THR A 546 24.74 -5.46 -2.27
CA THR A 546 23.80 -5.79 -3.34
C THR A 546 22.80 -4.66 -3.50
N THR A 547 22.78 -4.02 -4.67
CA THR A 547 21.78 -3.02 -5.02
C THR A 547 20.46 -3.72 -5.32
N PHE A 548 19.45 -3.55 -4.48
CA PHE A 548 18.09 -4.03 -4.74
C PHE A 548 17.38 -3.12 -5.75
N PRO A 549 16.47 -3.66 -6.59
CA PRO A 549 15.46 -2.83 -7.25
C PRO A 549 14.71 -2.00 -6.19
N GLU A 550 14.40 -0.74 -6.51
CA GLU A 550 13.82 0.22 -5.55
C GLU A 550 12.54 -0.32 -4.88
N THR A 551 11.66 -0.96 -5.65
CA THR A 551 10.42 -1.58 -5.11
C THR A 551 10.71 -2.68 -4.09
N SER A 552 11.72 -3.53 -4.34
CA SER A 552 12.09 -4.59 -3.38
C SER A 552 12.74 -4.04 -2.11
N LYS A 553 13.32 -2.84 -2.19
CA LYS A 553 13.87 -2.16 -1.02
C LYS A 553 12.72 -1.68 -0.11
N GLU A 554 11.69 -1.06 -0.68
CA GLU A 554 10.49 -0.63 0.07
C GLU A 554 9.79 -1.84 0.73
N ASP A 555 9.64 -2.93 -0.01
CA ASP A 555 9.10 -4.20 0.50
C ASP A 555 9.90 -4.75 1.70
N LEU A 556 11.23 -4.69 1.64
CA LEU A 556 12.10 -5.10 2.74
C LEU A 556 12.02 -4.15 3.93
N GLU A 557 11.92 -2.84 3.70
CA GLU A 557 11.73 -1.83 4.73
C GLU A 557 10.38 -2.00 5.44
N ASP A 558 9.29 -2.32 4.71
CA ASP A 558 7.99 -2.67 5.29
C ASP A 558 8.08 -3.94 6.13
N LEU A 559 8.74 -4.99 5.63
CA LEU A 559 8.94 -6.22 6.39
C LEU A 559 9.73 -5.97 7.69
N GLN A 560 10.79 -5.16 7.60
CA GLN A 560 11.60 -4.71 8.73
C GLN A 560 10.75 -3.95 9.76
N SER A 561 9.92 -3.03 9.29
CA SER A 561 9.02 -2.23 10.12
C SER A 561 7.99 -3.11 10.85
N LYS A 562 7.27 -3.97 10.12
CA LYS A 562 6.27 -4.90 10.68
C LYS A 562 6.87 -5.87 11.69
N THR A 563 8.05 -6.41 11.39
CA THR A 563 8.78 -7.28 12.35
C THR A 563 9.05 -6.54 13.67
N MET A 564 9.47 -5.28 13.60
CA MET A 564 9.73 -4.47 14.79
C MET A 564 8.47 -4.01 15.49
N ALA A 565 7.37 -3.76 14.77
CA ALA A 565 6.06 -3.49 15.35
C ALA A 565 5.58 -4.70 16.19
N CYS A 566 5.70 -5.92 15.67
CA CYS A 566 5.39 -7.13 16.44
C CYS A 566 6.25 -7.23 17.70
N LEU A 567 7.57 -7.07 17.59
CA LEU A 567 8.48 -7.15 18.73
C LEU A 567 8.21 -6.04 19.77
N GLY A 568 7.99 -4.81 19.32
CA GLY A 568 7.64 -3.67 20.16
C GLY A 568 6.35 -3.90 20.93
N ASN A 569 5.28 -4.30 20.24
CA ASN A 569 3.99 -4.62 20.87
C ASN A 569 4.14 -5.73 21.92
N CYS A 570 4.92 -6.76 21.61
CA CYS A 570 5.21 -7.84 22.54
C CYS A 570 5.96 -7.37 23.79
N TRP A 571 6.96 -6.50 23.61
CA TRP A 571 7.72 -5.91 24.70
C TRP A 571 6.87 -4.99 25.58
N ASP A 572 5.93 -4.25 25.01
CA ASP A 572 5.05 -3.37 25.76
C ASP A 572 3.94 -4.15 26.50
N ASN A 573 3.37 -5.16 25.83
CA ASN A 573 2.13 -5.79 26.26
C ASN A 573 2.31 -7.14 26.94
N ILE A 574 3.50 -7.75 26.90
CA ILE A 574 3.78 -9.04 27.55
C ILE A 574 4.96 -8.86 28.52
N PRO A 575 4.74 -8.29 29.73
CA PRO A 575 5.82 -7.98 30.67
C PRO A 575 6.67 -9.19 31.08
N ALA A 576 6.10 -10.40 31.01
CA ALA A 576 6.79 -11.65 31.32
C ALA A 576 7.74 -12.13 30.23
N TRP A 577 7.70 -11.54 29.02
CA TRP A 577 8.61 -11.86 27.94
C TRP A 577 10.00 -11.29 28.25
N SER A 578 11.05 -12.13 28.26
CA SER A 578 12.44 -11.69 28.28
C SER A 578 12.99 -11.25 26.90
N VAL A 579 13.55 -10.05 26.80
CA VAL A 579 14.28 -9.63 25.58
C VAL A 579 15.48 -10.55 25.36
N GLU A 580 15.45 -11.31 24.25
CA GLU A 580 16.58 -12.16 23.82
C GLU A 580 17.57 -11.42 22.90
N LEU A 581 17.29 -10.14 22.59
CA LEU A 581 18.14 -9.25 21.81
C LEU A 581 19.04 -8.39 22.71
N THR A 582 20.28 -8.21 22.29
CA THR A 582 21.26 -7.37 22.96
C THR A 582 21.27 -5.95 22.39
N TRP A 583 21.74 -4.98 23.18
CA TRP A 583 21.89 -3.60 22.70
C TRP A 583 22.80 -3.50 21.46
N PRO A 584 23.96 -4.18 21.39
CA PRO A 584 24.80 -4.19 20.20
C PRO A 584 24.10 -4.78 18.96
N GLU A 585 23.27 -5.82 19.09
CA GLU A 585 22.50 -6.37 17.96
C GLU A 585 21.53 -5.31 17.40
N LEU A 586 20.80 -4.61 18.26
CA LEU A 586 19.85 -3.56 17.87
C LEU A 586 20.56 -2.35 17.24
N GLN A 587 21.65 -1.89 17.85
CA GLN A 587 22.44 -0.79 17.31
C GLN A 587 23.05 -1.18 15.94
N GLN A 588 23.55 -2.41 15.81
CA GLN A 588 24.07 -2.90 14.55
C GLN A 588 22.99 -2.97 13.47
N ALA A 589 21.76 -3.40 13.79
CA ALA A 589 20.63 -3.35 12.87
C ALA A 589 20.31 -1.91 12.41
N ALA A 590 20.38 -0.94 13.33
CA ALA A 590 20.13 0.47 13.02
C ALA A 590 21.15 1.09 12.06
N THR A 591 22.36 0.54 11.96
CA THR A 591 23.36 1.01 10.99
C THR A 591 23.00 0.70 9.54
N THR A 592 22.18 -0.33 9.31
CA THR A 592 21.83 -0.80 7.95
C THR A 592 20.38 -0.58 7.58
N ALA A 593 19.51 -0.34 8.57
CA ALA A 593 18.12 -0.01 8.34
C ALA A 593 17.97 1.36 7.65
N THR A 594 17.02 1.48 6.72
CA THR A 594 16.63 2.73 6.07
C THR A 594 15.11 2.89 6.08
N GLY A 595 14.62 4.09 5.75
CA GLY A 595 13.20 4.39 5.57
C GLY A 595 12.30 3.84 6.68
N ALA A 596 11.25 3.13 6.30
CA ALA A 596 10.26 2.58 7.23
C ALA A 596 10.87 1.55 8.20
N GLY A 597 11.83 0.74 7.74
CA GLY A 597 12.49 -0.26 8.57
C GLY A 597 13.25 0.37 9.74
N LYS A 598 13.94 1.50 9.49
CA LYS A 598 14.63 2.25 10.55
C LYS A 598 13.65 2.88 11.54
N ALA A 599 12.55 3.45 11.04
CA ALA A 599 11.51 4.03 11.88
C ALA A 599 10.92 2.99 12.83
N GLY A 600 10.50 1.82 12.31
CA GLY A 600 9.99 0.73 13.13
C GLY A 600 11.01 0.22 14.16
N LEU A 601 12.28 0.09 13.77
CA LEU A 601 13.35 -0.34 14.67
C LEU A 601 13.56 0.63 15.85
N VAL A 602 13.74 1.92 15.57
CA VAL A 602 14.02 2.90 16.63
C VAL A 602 12.81 3.05 17.57
N SER A 603 11.59 3.05 17.04
CA SER A 603 10.36 3.06 17.83
C SER A 603 10.30 1.86 18.79
N ALA A 604 10.54 0.65 18.30
CA ALA A 604 10.57 -0.55 19.14
C ALA A 604 11.73 -0.53 20.15
N MET A 605 12.87 0.09 19.83
CA MET A 605 13.97 0.29 20.78
C MET A 605 13.59 1.23 21.94
N VAL A 606 12.80 2.29 21.68
CA VAL A 606 12.25 3.15 22.74
C VAL A 606 11.40 2.32 23.71
N ILE A 607 10.50 1.49 23.18
CA ILE A 607 9.67 0.59 23.98
C ILE A 607 10.54 -0.37 24.80
N ALA A 608 11.52 -1.03 24.16
CA ALA A 608 12.42 -1.95 24.84
C ALA A 608 13.21 -1.28 25.97
N LEU A 609 13.69 -0.05 25.75
CA LEU A 609 14.39 0.71 26.78
C LEU A 609 13.47 1.13 27.92
N LYS A 610 12.19 1.44 27.68
CA LYS A 610 11.22 1.72 28.74
C LYS A 610 10.95 0.47 29.59
N THR A 611 10.70 -0.66 28.95
CA THR A 611 10.28 -1.91 29.62
C THR A 611 11.44 -2.64 30.32
N TYR A 612 12.64 -2.66 29.74
CA TYR A 612 13.70 -3.59 30.17
C TYR A 612 14.95 -2.90 30.71
N PRO A 613 15.11 -2.82 32.05
CA PRO A 613 16.33 -2.30 32.67
C PRO A 613 17.59 -3.08 32.29
N SER A 614 17.47 -4.37 31.96
CA SER A 614 18.59 -5.21 31.52
C SER A 614 19.19 -4.75 30.21
N LEU A 615 18.39 -4.15 29.31
CA LEU A 615 18.88 -3.60 28.06
C LEU A 615 19.55 -2.24 28.28
N ARG A 616 18.95 -1.37 29.10
CA ARG A 616 19.52 -0.08 29.49
C ARG A 616 20.92 -0.21 30.08
N LYS A 617 21.13 -1.18 30.97
CA LYS A 617 22.44 -1.48 31.58
C LYS A 617 23.53 -1.96 30.63
N GLN A 618 23.19 -2.39 29.41
CA GLN A 618 24.17 -2.77 28.39
C GLN A 618 24.73 -1.56 27.64
N TRP A 619 24.07 -0.41 27.74
CA TRP A 619 24.52 0.81 27.10
C TRP A 619 25.87 1.27 27.65
N GLN A 620 26.68 1.86 26.77
CA GLN A 620 28.01 2.37 27.05
C GLN A 620 28.16 3.78 26.46
N PRO A 621 29.00 4.65 27.04
CA PRO A 621 29.23 6.02 26.54
C PRO A 621 29.62 6.09 25.05
N GLU A 622 30.31 5.08 24.52
CA GLU A 622 30.69 4.99 23.11
C GLU A 622 29.49 4.86 22.16
N HIS A 623 28.40 4.23 22.59
CA HIS A 623 27.17 4.09 21.80
C HIS A 623 26.47 5.43 21.56
N VAL A 624 26.67 6.42 22.44
CA VAL A 624 26.08 7.76 22.32
C VAL A 624 26.49 8.45 21.03
N THR A 625 27.76 8.31 20.65
CA THR A 625 28.27 9.03 19.47
C THR A 625 27.58 8.59 18.20
N PHE A 626 27.18 7.31 18.10
CA PHE A 626 26.39 6.82 16.97
C PHE A 626 25.03 7.54 16.90
N TRP A 627 24.24 7.52 17.98
CA TRP A 627 22.91 8.11 18.00
C TRP A 627 22.90 9.63 17.86
N LEU A 628 23.90 10.33 18.39
CA LEU A 628 24.06 11.77 18.17
C LEU A 628 24.38 12.09 16.70
N ASN A 629 25.17 11.25 16.02
CA ASN A 629 25.45 11.42 14.60
C ASN A 629 24.19 11.16 13.76
N GLU A 630 23.40 10.14 14.11
CA GLU A 630 22.12 9.86 13.44
C GLU A 630 21.15 11.04 13.62
N LEU A 631 21.00 11.58 14.84
CA LEU A 631 20.14 12.73 15.10
C LEU A 631 20.58 14.00 14.36
N ALA A 632 21.87 14.15 14.08
CA ALA A 632 22.44 15.29 13.37
C ALA A 632 22.21 15.26 11.85
N LYS A 633 21.74 14.15 11.28
CA LYS A 633 21.36 14.07 9.87
C LYS A 633 20.03 14.81 9.66
N ASN A 634 20.06 15.85 8.84
CA ASN A 634 18.86 16.67 8.58
C ASN A 634 17.84 15.99 7.66
N ASP A 635 18.27 14.99 6.89
CA ASP A 635 17.44 14.29 5.89
C ASP A 635 16.66 13.11 6.49
N GLU A 636 16.79 12.88 7.80
CA GLU A 636 16.08 11.79 8.49
C GLU A 636 14.64 12.18 8.82
N ASP A 637 13.76 11.17 8.80
CA ASP A 637 12.36 11.30 9.15
C ASP A 637 12.16 11.86 10.57
N ALA A 638 11.15 12.72 10.75
CA ALA A 638 10.90 13.36 12.03
C ALA A 638 10.54 12.37 13.15
N ALA A 639 9.84 11.27 12.84
CA ALA A 639 9.51 10.23 13.81
C ALA A 639 10.78 9.49 14.25
N VAL A 640 11.70 9.16 13.33
CA VAL A 640 13.01 8.56 13.66
C VAL A 640 13.78 9.47 14.61
N ARG A 641 13.84 10.77 14.30
CA ARG A 641 14.56 11.75 15.14
C ARG A 641 13.92 11.92 16.51
N ARG A 642 12.59 11.98 16.59
CA ARG A 642 11.82 11.98 17.85
C ARG A 642 12.20 10.75 18.69
N ASP A 643 12.16 9.56 18.10
CA ASP A 643 12.42 8.33 18.84
C ASP A 643 13.89 8.23 19.30
N ILE A 644 14.85 8.73 18.50
CA ILE A 644 16.24 8.86 18.93
C ILE A 644 16.37 9.81 20.15
N ILE A 645 15.68 10.94 20.13
CA ILE A 645 15.67 11.87 21.27
C ILE A 645 15.10 11.17 22.51
N SER A 646 13.98 10.45 22.35
CA SER A 646 13.34 9.69 23.43
C SER A 646 14.27 8.64 24.03
N MET A 647 14.96 7.85 23.18
CA MET A 647 15.96 6.87 23.65
C MET A 647 17.09 7.52 24.44
N LEU A 648 17.66 8.62 23.92
CA LEU A 648 18.73 9.35 24.60
C LEU A 648 18.25 9.90 25.95
N GLY A 649 17.01 10.36 26.01
CA GLY A 649 16.38 10.82 27.24
C GLY A 649 16.25 9.71 28.29
N ILE A 650 15.68 8.57 27.92
CA ILE A 650 15.53 7.40 28.80
C ILE A 650 16.89 6.98 29.36
N LEU A 651 17.91 6.88 28.50
CA LEU A 651 19.24 6.46 28.91
C LEU A 651 19.91 7.47 29.85
N CYS A 652 19.71 8.78 29.63
CA CYS A 652 20.28 9.81 30.51
C CYS A 652 19.50 9.97 31.82
N SER A 653 18.19 9.80 31.82
CA SER A 653 17.39 10.01 33.04
C SER A 653 17.36 8.80 33.96
N GLN A 654 17.64 7.60 33.45
CA GLN A 654 17.47 6.36 34.22
C GLN A 654 18.76 5.58 34.50
N GLU A 655 19.85 5.85 33.77
CA GLU A 655 21.13 5.16 33.98
C GLU A 655 22.26 6.14 34.34
N PRO A 656 23.07 5.82 35.36
CA PRO A 656 24.20 6.68 35.76
C PRO A 656 25.21 6.84 34.62
N HIS A 657 25.68 8.07 34.41
CA HIS A 657 26.60 8.37 33.32
C HIS A 657 27.57 9.51 33.69
N PRO A 658 28.70 9.66 32.97
CA PRO A 658 29.61 10.78 33.18
C PRO A 658 28.99 12.12 32.75
N ALA A 659 29.36 13.20 33.44
CA ALA A 659 28.89 14.55 33.13
C ALA A 659 29.22 14.98 31.69
N GLU A 660 30.32 14.48 31.12
CA GLU A 660 30.71 14.74 29.73
C GLU A 660 29.69 14.16 28.74
N VAL A 661 29.11 13.00 29.05
CA VAL A 661 28.07 12.37 28.23
C VAL A 661 26.79 13.19 28.31
N ASN A 662 26.39 13.60 29.52
CA ASN A 662 25.24 14.46 29.75
C ASN A 662 25.37 15.78 28.97
N GLN A 663 26.54 16.41 29.05
CA GLN A 663 26.84 17.66 28.35
C GLN A 663 26.75 17.51 26.84
N LYS A 664 27.27 16.41 26.27
CA LYS A 664 27.23 16.15 24.83
C LYS A 664 25.81 15.93 24.33
N ILE A 665 25.01 15.16 25.07
CA ILE A 665 23.60 14.89 24.73
C ILE A 665 22.78 16.17 24.87
N CYS A 666 22.85 16.84 26.02
CA CYS A 666 22.12 18.08 26.28
C CYS A 666 22.44 19.17 25.24
N SER A 667 23.71 19.39 24.92
CA SER A 667 24.09 20.35 23.88
C SER A 667 23.51 20.00 22.50
N THR A 668 23.39 18.71 22.18
CA THR A 668 22.80 18.26 20.90
C THR A 668 21.29 18.47 20.89
N LEU A 669 20.61 18.12 21.99
CA LEU A 669 19.17 18.34 22.16
C LEU A 669 18.80 19.82 22.07
N LEU A 670 19.55 20.70 22.73
CA LEU A 670 19.36 22.16 22.62
C LEU A 670 19.60 22.66 21.18
N GLY A 671 20.51 22.01 20.45
CA GLY A 671 20.71 22.24 19.01
C GLY A 671 19.49 21.85 18.19
N ALA A 672 18.89 20.68 18.43
CA ALA A 672 17.67 20.22 17.75
C ALA A 672 16.48 21.15 18.06
N LEU A 673 16.29 21.53 19.33
CA LEU A 673 15.25 22.47 19.78
C LEU A 673 15.27 23.81 19.04
N THR A 674 16.46 24.27 18.61
CA THR A 674 16.62 25.57 17.95
C THR A 674 16.62 25.49 16.42
N LYS A 675 17.05 24.37 15.84
CA LYS A 675 17.13 24.18 14.38
C LYS A 675 15.82 23.71 13.76
N ASP A 676 15.07 22.83 14.44
CA ASP A 676 13.85 22.24 13.90
C ASP A 676 12.64 23.14 14.11
N THR A 677 12.52 24.15 13.26
CA THR A 677 11.36 25.03 13.29
C THR A 677 10.18 24.53 12.46
N THR A 678 10.36 23.47 11.66
CA THR A 678 9.33 22.96 10.73
C THR A 678 8.32 22.05 11.40
N SER A 679 8.73 21.26 12.41
CA SER A 679 7.86 20.35 13.17
C SER A 679 7.77 20.78 14.64
N VAL A 680 6.58 20.67 15.24
CA VAL A 680 6.38 20.87 16.70
C VAL A 680 6.75 19.63 17.51
N MET A 681 6.72 18.45 16.88
CA MET A 681 7.00 17.15 17.50
C MET A 681 8.41 17.09 18.10
N ILE A 682 9.43 17.49 17.33
CA ILE A 682 10.83 17.45 17.79
C ILE A 682 11.07 18.38 18.98
N PRO A 683 10.70 19.69 18.94
CA PRO A 683 10.79 20.54 20.11
C PRO A 683 10.05 20.02 21.35
N CYS A 684 8.85 19.47 21.19
CA CYS A 684 8.10 18.91 22.31
C CYS A 684 8.85 17.73 22.94
N GLU A 685 9.29 16.76 22.14
CA GLU A 685 10.05 15.61 22.65
C GLU A 685 11.35 16.05 23.34
N VAL A 686 12.07 17.03 22.79
CA VAL A 686 13.27 17.58 23.44
C VAL A 686 12.93 18.20 24.80
N LEU A 687 11.83 18.96 24.91
CA LEU A 687 11.43 19.54 26.18
C LEU A 687 11.05 18.47 27.20
N SER A 688 10.30 17.44 26.79
CA SER A 688 9.96 16.29 27.65
C SER A 688 11.21 15.62 28.18
N VAL A 689 12.16 15.28 27.31
CA VAL A 689 13.42 14.64 27.70
C VAL A 689 14.25 15.52 28.63
N LEU A 690 14.36 16.82 28.37
CA LEU A 690 15.12 17.72 29.25
C LEU A 690 14.45 17.89 30.62
N MET A 691 13.12 17.84 30.68
CA MET A 691 12.40 17.81 31.95
C MET A 691 12.67 16.52 32.72
N ASP A 692 12.74 15.37 32.06
CA ASP A 692 13.07 14.10 32.70
C ASP A 692 14.52 14.06 33.20
N MET A 693 15.47 14.55 32.40
CA MET A 693 16.90 14.58 32.75
C MET A 693 17.21 15.50 33.94
N TYR A 694 16.49 16.60 34.09
CA TYR A 694 16.79 17.64 35.08
C TYR A 694 15.62 17.92 36.05
N GLY A 695 14.59 17.07 36.05
CA GLY A 695 13.43 17.17 36.94
C GLY A 695 13.75 16.78 38.37
N ASN A 696 14.62 15.78 38.53
CA ASN A 696 15.09 15.34 39.84
C ASN A 696 16.21 16.26 40.34
N ASP A 697 16.14 16.69 41.60
CA ASP A 697 17.20 17.46 42.26
C ASP A 697 18.10 16.60 43.15
N GLU A 698 17.75 15.32 43.28
CA GLU A 698 18.59 14.36 43.99
C GLU A 698 19.82 13.99 43.13
N ASP A 699 20.99 13.92 43.76
CA ASP A 699 22.24 13.47 43.13
C ASP A 699 22.24 11.94 43.04
N ASP A 700 21.42 11.42 42.13
CA ASP A 700 21.31 10.00 41.79
C ASP A 700 22.36 9.55 40.74
N GLY A 701 23.29 10.44 40.38
CA GLY A 701 24.28 10.21 39.33
C GLY A 701 23.72 10.31 37.91
N CYS A 702 22.46 10.73 37.74
CA CYS A 702 21.82 10.99 36.44
C CYS A 702 21.58 12.50 36.23
N CYS A 703 21.29 13.25 37.30
CA CYS A 703 21.13 14.70 37.24
C CYS A 703 22.46 15.46 37.41
N HIS A 704 22.95 16.10 36.34
CA HIS A 704 24.17 16.91 36.36
C HIS A 704 23.86 18.42 36.38
N VAL A 705 23.59 18.96 37.57
CA VAL A 705 23.22 20.39 37.76
C VAL A 705 24.23 21.36 37.12
N SER A 706 25.53 21.07 37.20
CA SER A 706 26.58 21.89 36.57
C SER A 706 26.45 21.98 35.05
N VAL A 707 25.98 20.91 34.40
CA VAL A 707 25.69 20.89 32.97
C VAL A 707 24.46 21.74 32.65
N PHE A 708 23.39 21.59 33.45
CA PHE A 708 22.16 22.38 33.31
C PHE A 708 22.44 23.89 33.36
N GLU A 709 23.23 24.33 34.35
CA GLU A 709 23.61 25.74 34.53
C GLU A 709 24.55 26.22 33.42
N SER A 710 25.60 25.46 33.12
CA SER A 710 26.61 25.87 32.14
C SER A 710 26.07 25.97 30.71
N LEU A 711 25.11 25.12 30.34
CA LEU A 711 24.45 25.17 29.03
C LEU A 711 23.21 26.07 29.00
N GLN A 712 22.89 26.75 30.11
CA GLN A 712 21.74 27.64 30.23
C GLN A 712 20.41 27.00 29.79
N VAL A 713 20.18 25.73 30.18
CA VAL A 713 19.00 24.95 29.73
C VAL A 713 17.70 25.69 30.03
N LEU A 714 17.56 26.28 31.22
CA LEU A 714 16.39 27.08 31.60
C LEU A 714 16.14 28.28 30.65
N GLY A 715 17.21 28.91 30.15
CA GLY A 715 17.13 30.01 29.19
C GLY A 715 16.66 29.56 27.80
N HIS A 716 16.86 28.30 27.43
CA HIS A 716 16.30 27.71 26.21
C HIS A 716 14.79 27.44 26.35
N PHE A 717 14.34 26.92 27.49
CA PHE A 717 12.91 26.74 27.78
C PHE A 717 12.14 28.06 27.67
N GLN A 718 12.63 29.11 28.33
CA GLN A 718 12.00 30.44 28.34
C GLN A 718 11.85 31.06 26.95
N ARG A 719 12.79 30.79 26.03
CA ARG A 719 12.75 31.32 24.65
C ARG A 719 11.83 30.52 23.73
N ASN A 720 11.80 29.20 23.86
CA ASN A 720 11.12 28.33 22.90
C ASN A 720 9.63 28.09 23.22
N ILE A 721 9.25 28.06 24.51
CA ILE A 721 7.85 27.81 24.89
C ILE A 721 6.85 28.79 24.24
N PRO A 722 7.08 30.12 24.24
CA PRO A 722 6.16 31.05 23.59
C PRO A 722 5.99 30.78 22.09
N VAL A 723 7.07 30.40 21.41
CA VAL A 723 7.05 30.06 19.98
C VAL A 723 6.23 28.79 19.74
N LEU A 724 6.39 27.76 20.57
CA LEU A 724 5.63 26.51 20.46
C LEU A 724 4.15 26.71 20.75
N LYS A 725 3.79 27.47 21.80
CA LYS A 725 2.40 27.86 22.06
C LYS A 725 1.74 28.51 20.84
N SER A 726 2.44 29.44 20.20
CA SER A 726 1.93 30.09 18.98
C SER A 726 1.74 29.11 17.82
N LYS A 727 2.64 28.14 17.63
CA LYS A 727 2.53 27.15 16.56
C LYS A 727 1.40 26.14 16.82
N LEU A 728 1.27 25.66 18.05
CA LEU A 728 0.17 24.75 18.42
C LEU A 728 -1.19 25.42 18.23
N LYS A 729 -1.33 26.70 18.62
CA LYS A 729 -2.54 27.50 18.32
C LYS A 729 -2.81 27.62 16.81
N GLN A 730 -1.76 27.72 15.98
CA GLN A 730 -1.93 27.76 14.52
C GLN A 730 -2.35 26.41 13.95
N LEU A 731 -1.78 25.30 14.44
CA LEU A 731 -2.16 23.95 14.04
C LEU A 731 -3.62 23.65 14.39
N GLU A 732 -4.04 23.99 15.60
CA GLU A 732 -5.42 23.88 16.07
C GLU A 732 -6.39 24.69 15.20
N LYS A 733 -6.07 25.96 14.89
CA LYS A 733 -6.91 26.81 14.03
C LYS A 733 -7.00 26.35 12.59
N ASN A 734 -5.94 25.73 12.08
CA ASN A 734 -5.92 25.29 10.69
C ASN A 734 -6.77 24.04 10.45
N ASN A 735 -7.33 23.44 11.51
CA ASN A 735 -8.21 22.27 11.47
C ASN A 735 -7.65 21.23 10.49
N VAL A 736 -6.36 20.93 10.65
CA VAL A 736 -5.64 19.96 9.80
C VAL A 736 -6.28 18.62 10.11
N GLY A 737 -7.26 18.21 9.31
CA GLY A 737 -8.08 17.01 9.53
C GLY A 737 -7.28 15.71 9.62
N ASP A 738 -5.98 15.77 9.35
CA ASP A 738 -5.06 14.64 9.36
C ASP A 738 -4.14 14.64 10.59
N LEU A 739 -4.16 15.68 11.44
CA LEU A 739 -3.34 15.71 12.64
C LEU A 739 -4.08 15.03 13.78
N ASP A 740 -3.49 13.96 14.31
CA ASP A 740 -4.06 13.22 15.42
C ASP A 740 -4.33 14.18 16.60
N ARG A 741 -5.59 14.24 17.02
CA ARG A 741 -6.01 15.08 18.15
C ARG A 741 -5.25 14.67 19.41
N ALA A 742 -4.98 13.38 19.60
CA ALA A 742 -4.21 12.87 20.73
C ALA A 742 -2.78 13.44 20.75
N ASP A 743 -2.11 13.50 19.59
CA ASP A 743 -0.78 14.10 19.46
C ASP A 743 -0.80 15.61 19.81
N LEU A 744 -1.80 16.35 19.32
CA LEU A 744 -1.91 17.78 19.61
C LEU A 744 -2.09 18.03 21.11
N GLU A 745 -2.94 17.24 21.77
CA GLU A 745 -3.18 17.33 23.20
C GLU A 745 -1.92 16.96 24.01
N LEU A 746 -1.19 15.92 23.60
CA LEU A 746 0.11 15.55 24.19
C LEU A 746 1.14 16.68 24.08
N TRP A 747 1.21 17.36 22.93
CA TRP A 747 2.13 18.49 22.74
C TRP A 747 1.74 19.71 23.58
N LYS A 748 0.44 20.00 23.70
CA LYS A 748 -0.07 21.04 24.59
C LYS A 748 0.28 20.73 26.05
N GLU A 749 0.11 19.49 26.48
CA GLU A 749 0.51 19.03 27.82
C GLU A 749 2.01 19.20 28.05
N THR A 750 2.84 18.81 27.07
CA THR A 750 4.29 18.97 27.13
C THR A 750 4.69 20.43 27.34
N VAL A 751 4.08 21.35 26.59
CA VAL A 751 4.34 22.80 26.69
C VAL A 751 3.86 23.37 28.03
N LEU A 752 2.77 22.82 28.58
CA LEU A 752 2.28 23.17 29.90
C LEU A 752 3.26 22.73 31.00
N ASN A 753 3.68 21.46 30.96
CA ASN A 753 4.66 20.90 31.89
C ASN A 753 6.00 21.65 31.80
N ALA A 754 6.44 22.03 30.60
CA ALA A 754 7.62 22.86 30.42
C ALA A 754 7.48 24.26 31.05
N SER A 755 6.27 24.84 31.03
CA SER A 755 5.99 26.12 31.70
C SER A 755 6.08 25.99 33.22
N ARG A 756 5.56 24.89 33.78
CA ARG A 756 5.66 24.55 35.21
C ARG A 756 7.10 24.30 35.63
N PHE A 757 7.85 23.56 34.82
CA PHE A 757 9.27 23.28 35.03
C PHE A 757 10.11 24.57 35.12
N ILE A 758 9.82 25.59 34.30
CA ILE A 758 10.48 26.90 34.43
C ILE A 758 10.23 27.53 35.80
N GLN A 759 8.99 27.51 36.28
CA GLN A 759 8.63 28.10 37.57
C GLN A 759 9.30 27.33 38.72
N TYR A 760 9.27 26.01 38.65
CA TYR A 760 9.92 25.11 39.61
C TYR A 760 11.41 25.44 39.75
N LYS A 761 12.16 25.44 38.64
CA LYS A 761 13.60 25.71 38.66
C LYS A 761 13.95 27.14 39.06
N LYS A 762 13.10 28.12 38.76
CA LYS A 762 13.26 29.50 39.27
C LYS A 762 13.06 29.62 40.79
N GLY A 763 12.31 28.72 41.41
CA GLY A 763 12.12 28.71 42.86
C GLY A 763 13.32 28.14 43.62
N GLN A 764 14.23 27.46 42.92
CA GLN A 764 15.40 26.80 43.49
C GLN A 764 16.70 27.56 43.26
N LEU A 765 16.78 28.32 42.16
CA LEU A 765 17.85 29.28 41.86
C LEU A 765 17.65 30.58 42.62
#